data_AF-A0ABD3PBB9-F1
#
_entry.id   AF-A0ABD3PBB9-F1
#
_cell.length_a   1.000
_cell.length_b   1.000
_cell.length_c   1.000
_cell.angle_alpha   90.00
_cell.angle_beta   90.00
_cell.angle_gamma   90.00
#
_symmetry.space_group_name_H-M   'P 1'
#
loop_
_entity.id
_entity.type
_entity.pdbx_description
1 polymer ?
#
loop_
_entity_poly.entity_id
_entity_poly.type
_entity_poly.pdbx_seq_one_letter_code
_entity_poly.pdbx_strand_id
1 'polypeptide(L)'
;MTRASVKFNHHAICSHNKPLTAWLPPIRKKYGLNALAAPINFGLDRLAVSTDESAHAPLSLDGVHQSMVVDMNSGATIPSVGASLERIIDIKHIFRSTCDLTTLLLIIAPHTMASKSAALAFLPALLLAFLTALLYFVTYQVFCAALVSIVAWNSVVKTLELNDFRHKIKKSSLRGSRYIAALVATRLGLRDALLDWAIVYSLGYAIVAGFTWNDSDPNSLLVLWGFSVIIASLILAVLGLKVPHWLGLYPKSGLSLISDTSNLAKPALEKLIDGGSIIEFRYQVRLAIGSHFAKFHLLLLPFYVGLKVWWFLASVIIGCGFGYTYMYIIYQSRMKFDKHCGTVALLASAYMSVASSLLFMRGMDIANKSWNLSFAKDSNILMLVSFFGWLLLCLLLQAASYNHYYNIHHAPREFTVTHFSNEAERASLFDESIKDGCTQGEDVHYLDTVVEDDESGTDGLEEPLIGRRDLFKKEPMDDARMSYFYQTGYFDPSNMRTKDELVERENRGSVVLGSSCKQNYNLVVAEENAGQSPMKWYAHLWLALPVKPACDIFLLGWSKTFSCCRKESDFKNSSICNKLFFVISRIVGIFLTLYALYVAIVACMATYQISITKAKLPYVKEKLYMHMNEDAVCAFDQKGGDIKTFPTKEAAHVANYQIAHCGSCGRCSTWVDLELQWSTRKTLAKQSQKCGIKSLIGGFNALQECLEGPMIGGTHGFTPQCAKCWADDIMCTKRFCVFIYLQTRMTNQVGNFKVGPESITSATCEEANCEAGNPGDFVYCVGANRRRMNIASDIARPKDQQCNNVDIESWDEFFPPRNFF
;
A
#
# COMPACT_ATOMS: atom_id res chain seq x y z
N MET A 1 -50.51 33.61 -26.64
CA MET A 1 -50.37 32.60 -27.71
C MET A 1 -49.29 33.06 -28.68
N THR A 2 -48.09 32.50 -28.59
CA THR A 2 -47.10 32.39 -29.70
C THR A 2 -45.95 31.52 -29.21
N ARG A 3 -45.76 30.36 -29.85
CA ARG A 3 -44.66 29.42 -29.63
C ARG A 3 -43.41 29.95 -30.32
N ALA A 4 -42.31 30.08 -29.60
CA ALA A 4 -40.96 30.16 -30.17
C ALA A 4 -40.22 28.86 -29.85
N SER A 5 -39.96 28.03 -30.87
CA SER A 5 -39.12 26.85 -30.73
C SER A 5 -37.66 27.24 -30.96
N VAL A 6 -36.80 27.01 -29.97
CA VAL A 6 -35.35 27.12 -30.12
C VAL A 6 -34.81 25.75 -30.48
N LYS A 7 -34.30 25.59 -31.71
CA LYS A 7 -33.48 24.44 -32.12
C LYS A 7 -32.04 24.72 -31.73
N PHE A 8 -31.47 23.90 -30.84
CA PHE A 8 -30.03 23.85 -30.61
C PHE A 8 -29.38 22.94 -31.66
N ASN A 9 -28.56 23.52 -32.53
CA ASN A 9 -27.63 22.78 -33.38
C ASN A 9 -26.38 22.45 -32.56
N HIS A 10 -26.18 21.17 -32.23
CA HIS A 10 -24.90 20.66 -31.76
C HIS A 10 -24.04 20.25 -32.95
N HIS A 11 -23.24 21.19 -33.45
CA HIS A 11 -22.04 20.89 -34.23
C HIS A 11 -20.94 21.84 -33.79
N ALA A 12 -19.98 21.34 -33.02
CA ALA A 12 -18.60 21.78 -33.13
C ALA A 12 -17.61 20.87 -32.36
N ILE A 13 -16.42 20.79 -32.94
CA ILE A 13 -15.09 20.53 -32.36
C ILE A 13 -14.64 19.08 -32.17
N CYS A 14 -14.18 18.48 -33.27
CA CYS A 14 -12.95 17.69 -33.28
C CYS A 14 -12.13 18.11 -34.51
N SER A 15 -11.09 18.93 -34.30
CA SER A 15 -10.14 19.30 -35.36
C SER A 15 -8.72 19.39 -34.79
N HIS A 16 -7.87 18.52 -35.35
CA HIS A 16 -6.41 18.53 -35.49
C HIS A 16 -5.46 18.64 -34.27
N ASN A 17 -4.69 17.56 -34.12
CA ASN A 17 -3.39 17.47 -33.45
C ASN A 17 -2.41 18.55 -33.95
N LYS A 18 -1.90 19.38 -33.03
CA LYS A 18 -0.60 20.07 -33.15
C LYS A 18 0.23 19.77 -31.89
N PRO A 19 1.57 19.61 -32.00
CA PRO A 19 2.43 19.30 -30.86
C PRO A 19 2.52 20.45 -29.86
N LEU A 20 2.47 20.11 -28.57
CA LEU A 20 2.55 21.01 -27.42
C LEU A 20 4.01 21.48 -27.20
N THR A 21 4.47 22.47 -27.94
CA THR A 21 5.73 23.19 -27.61
C THR A 21 5.65 24.71 -27.77
N ALA A 22 4.49 25.29 -28.06
CA ALA A 22 4.38 26.74 -28.32
C ALA A 22 3.18 27.40 -27.63
N TRP A 23 3.12 27.38 -26.29
CA TRP A 23 2.24 28.25 -25.51
C TRP A 23 2.91 28.70 -24.21
N LEU A 24 3.73 29.75 -24.30
CA LEU A 24 3.97 30.69 -23.21
C LEU A 24 3.93 32.10 -23.83
N PRO A 25 2.90 32.91 -23.56
CA PRO A 25 2.93 34.31 -23.98
C PRO A 25 3.87 35.12 -23.05
N PRO A 26 4.59 36.13 -23.58
CA PRO A 26 5.42 36.99 -22.76
C PRO A 26 4.52 38.04 -22.06
N ILE A 27 4.26 37.86 -20.77
CA ILE A 27 3.64 38.91 -19.96
C ILE A 27 4.75 39.86 -19.49
N ARG A 28 4.90 40.99 -20.19
CA ARG A 28 5.65 42.17 -19.71
C ARG A 28 4.79 43.42 -19.87
N LYS A 29 4.66 44.18 -18.78
CA LYS A 29 4.14 45.55 -18.62
C LYS A 29 2.61 45.77 -18.67
N LYS A 30 1.98 45.65 -17.50
CA LYS A 30 1.16 46.72 -16.90
C LYS A 30 0.98 46.40 -15.42
N TYR A 31 0.86 47.44 -14.58
CA TYR A 31 0.91 47.43 -13.11
C TYR A 31 2.34 47.45 -12.54
N GLY A 32 2.81 48.67 -12.31
CA GLY A 32 3.97 48.93 -11.47
C GLY A 32 3.63 48.67 -10.01
N LEU A 33 4.50 47.93 -9.35
CA LEU A 33 4.69 47.91 -7.91
C LEU A 33 6.17 47.70 -7.67
N ASN A 34 6.83 48.76 -7.21
CA ASN A 34 8.21 48.74 -6.77
C ASN A 34 8.32 48.08 -5.39
N ALA A 35 9.52 47.55 -5.12
CA ALA A 35 10.09 47.19 -3.82
C ALA A 35 9.61 45.88 -3.16
N LEU A 36 10.44 44.84 -3.28
CA LEU A 36 11.15 44.16 -2.17
C LEU A 36 11.71 42.82 -2.68
N ALA A 37 12.99 42.82 -3.03
CA ALA A 37 13.77 41.60 -3.19
C ALA A 37 14.97 41.70 -2.25
N ALA A 38 14.91 40.97 -1.14
CA ALA A 38 16.07 40.59 -0.34
C ALA A 38 16.07 39.06 -0.24
N PRO A 39 17.24 38.39 -0.36
CA PRO A 39 17.32 36.94 -0.37
C PRO A 39 17.22 36.38 1.05
N ILE A 40 16.47 35.29 1.20
CA ILE A 40 16.43 34.49 2.43
C ILE A 40 17.70 33.65 2.47
N ASN A 41 18.66 34.06 3.31
CA ASN A 41 19.78 33.25 3.74
C ASN A 41 19.31 32.29 4.84
N PHE A 42 19.60 31.00 4.69
CA PHE A 42 19.52 30.03 5.79
C PHE A 42 20.72 30.26 6.73
N GLY A 43 20.50 31.08 7.75
CA GLY A 43 21.40 31.22 8.90
C GLY A 43 21.01 30.24 10.00
N LEU A 44 21.82 29.19 10.15
CA LEU A 44 21.98 28.47 11.40
C LEU A 44 22.69 29.43 12.35
N ASP A 45 22.04 29.89 13.42
CA ASP A 45 22.78 30.48 14.53
C ASP A 45 22.17 30.23 15.90
N ARG A 46 23.11 30.09 16.83
CA ARG A 46 23.04 29.69 18.23
C ARG A 46 22.23 30.69 19.05
N LEU A 47 21.42 30.17 19.97
CA LEU A 47 20.85 30.95 21.07
C LEU A 47 21.98 31.32 22.05
N ALA A 48 22.47 32.54 21.94
CA ALA A 48 23.18 33.24 23.00
C ALA A 48 22.14 33.92 23.91
N VAL A 49 22.19 33.55 25.19
CA VAL A 49 21.44 34.18 26.27
C VAL A 49 21.99 35.60 26.48
N SER A 50 21.11 36.61 26.41
CA SER A 50 21.39 37.98 26.82
C SER A 50 20.67 38.23 28.14
N THR A 51 21.46 38.40 29.18
CA THR A 51 21.10 39.00 30.47
C THR A 51 21.52 40.47 30.43
N ASP A 52 20.65 41.36 30.91
CA ASP A 52 20.96 42.62 31.61
C ASP A 52 19.62 43.10 32.20
N GLU A 53 19.41 43.01 33.52
CA GLU A 53 19.87 43.92 34.59
C GLU A 53 19.20 45.31 34.58
N SER A 54 18.31 45.54 35.55
CA SER A 54 18.27 46.81 36.30
C SER A 54 17.56 46.63 37.66
N ALA A 55 18.41 46.57 38.69
CA ALA A 55 18.33 47.15 40.04
C ALA A 55 16.98 47.27 40.79
N HIS A 56 16.91 46.63 41.96
CA HIS A 56 16.67 47.31 43.25
C HIS A 56 17.27 46.53 44.44
N ALA A 57 18.03 47.30 45.24
CA ALA A 57 18.69 47.19 46.55
C ALA A 57 18.49 45.97 47.52
N PRO A 58 19.46 45.79 48.46
CA PRO A 58 19.69 44.54 49.19
C PRO A 58 19.12 44.52 50.61
N LEU A 59 18.76 43.34 51.09
CA LEU A 59 18.67 43.03 52.51
C LEU A 59 19.42 41.72 52.78
N SER A 60 20.48 41.84 53.58
CA SER A 60 21.25 40.73 54.13
C SER A 60 20.42 39.99 55.18
N LEU A 61 20.51 38.66 55.20
CA LEU A 61 20.63 37.93 56.45
C LEU A 61 21.16 36.52 56.17
N ASP A 62 22.34 36.27 56.72
CA ASP A 62 22.95 34.96 56.92
C ASP A 62 22.01 34.00 57.64
N GLY A 63 22.13 32.71 57.34
CA GLY A 63 21.81 31.71 58.35
C GLY A 63 21.32 30.35 57.86
N VAL A 64 22.22 29.38 57.98
CA VAL A 64 21.94 28.01 58.41
C VAL A 64 21.38 27.06 57.35
N HIS A 65 22.32 26.39 56.69
CA HIS A 65 22.19 24.99 56.30
C HIS A 65 21.80 24.15 57.53
N GLN A 66 20.61 23.56 57.52
CA GLN A 66 20.34 22.32 58.25
C GLN A 66 19.54 21.37 57.37
N SER A 67 20.22 20.26 57.07
CA SER A 67 19.72 19.01 56.54
C SER A 67 18.51 18.52 57.34
N MET A 68 17.37 18.36 56.66
CA MET A 68 16.33 17.44 57.11
C MET A 68 16.27 16.27 56.15
N VAL A 69 16.95 15.20 56.58
CA VAL A 69 16.72 13.83 56.14
C VAL A 69 15.27 13.49 56.54
N VAL A 70 14.39 13.34 55.56
CA VAL A 70 13.10 12.67 55.76
C VAL A 70 13.18 11.34 55.04
N ASP A 71 13.33 10.29 55.83
CA ASP A 71 13.08 8.91 55.45
C ASP A 71 11.66 8.78 54.90
N MET A 72 11.52 8.49 53.61
CA MET A 72 10.34 7.83 53.06
C MET A 72 10.70 6.42 52.65
N ASN A 73 10.73 5.56 53.66
CA ASN A 73 10.62 4.12 53.53
C ASN A 73 9.12 3.79 53.35
N SER A 74 8.65 3.74 52.10
CA SER A 74 7.42 3.02 51.76
C SER A 74 7.59 2.39 50.39
N GLY A 75 8.09 1.15 50.40
CA GLY A 75 8.15 0.28 49.25
C GLY A 75 6.75 0.00 48.72
N ALA A 76 6.41 0.66 47.62
CA ALA A 76 5.39 0.21 46.70
C ALA A 76 6.05 0.10 45.31
N THR A 77 6.57 -1.08 45.01
CA THR A 77 6.95 -1.47 43.66
C THR A 77 5.71 -1.36 42.77
N ILE A 78 5.63 -0.27 42.00
CA ILE A 78 4.69 -0.12 40.89
C ILE A 78 5.06 -1.18 39.86
N PRO A 79 4.15 -2.11 39.48
CA PRO A 79 4.45 -3.05 38.42
C PRO A 79 4.53 -2.28 37.10
N SER A 80 5.68 -2.35 36.42
CA SER A 80 5.84 -1.86 35.06
C SER A 80 4.76 -2.47 34.16
N VAL A 81 3.96 -1.63 33.50
CA VAL A 81 2.80 -2.00 32.68
C VAL A 81 3.21 -2.67 31.34
N GLY A 82 4.50 -2.96 31.14
CA GLY A 82 5.00 -3.75 30.01
C GLY A 82 4.42 -5.17 29.88
N ALA A 83 3.77 -5.70 30.91
CA ALA A 83 3.19 -7.05 30.92
C ALA A 83 1.73 -7.14 30.42
N SER A 84 1.07 -6.03 30.07
CA SER A 84 -0.36 -6.08 29.70
C SER A 84 -0.61 -6.55 28.25
N LEU A 85 0.40 -6.47 27.37
CA LEU A 85 0.31 -7.04 26.02
C LEU A 85 0.56 -8.57 26.01
N GLU A 86 1.31 -9.10 26.99
CA GLU A 86 1.55 -10.55 27.12
C GLU A 86 0.35 -11.30 27.67
N ARG A 87 -0.56 -10.67 28.43
CA ARG A 87 -1.73 -11.36 29.02
C ARG A 87 -2.93 -11.52 28.09
N ILE A 88 -2.99 -10.81 26.97
CA ILE A 88 -4.12 -10.90 26.04
C ILE A 88 -3.97 -12.08 25.05
N ILE A 89 -2.82 -12.75 25.05
CA ILE A 89 -2.59 -13.97 24.26
C ILE A 89 -2.10 -15.06 25.21
N ASP A 90 -2.99 -15.94 25.65
CA ASP A 90 -2.59 -17.17 26.35
C ASP A 90 -1.92 -18.13 25.33
N ILE A 91 -0.63 -17.87 25.08
CA ILE A 91 0.20 -18.55 24.08
C ILE A 91 0.25 -20.06 24.38
N LYS A 92 0.14 -20.48 25.66
CA LYS A 92 0.24 -21.90 26.04
C LYS A 92 -0.93 -22.74 25.54
N HIS A 93 -2.15 -22.24 25.59
CA HIS A 93 -3.33 -23.02 25.19
C HIS A 93 -3.41 -23.22 23.67
N ILE A 94 -2.94 -22.25 22.89
CA ILE A 94 -2.91 -22.34 21.43
C ILE A 94 -1.75 -23.23 20.96
N PHE A 95 -0.59 -23.16 21.63
CA PHE A 95 0.58 -24.00 21.33
C PHE A 95 0.28 -25.50 21.51
N ARG A 96 -0.56 -25.85 22.49
CA ARG A 96 -0.97 -27.24 22.74
C ARG A 96 -1.84 -27.79 21.60
N SER A 97 -2.81 -27.01 21.13
CA SER A 97 -3.75 -27.42 20.08
C SER A 97 -3.08 -27.59 18.69
N THR A 98 -2.12 -26.74 18.33
CA THR A 98 -1.38 -26.88 17.06
C THR A 98 -0.29 -27.95 17.12
N CYS A 99 0.37 -28.16 18.27
CA CYS A 99 1.28 -29.29 18.46
C CYS A 99 0.54 -30.63 18.32
N ASP A 100 -0.67 -30.74 18.86
CA ASP A 100 -1.44 -31.99 18.78
C ASP A 100 -1.83 -32.35 17.33
N LEU A 101 -2.21 -31.37 16.50
CA LEU A 101 -2.54 -31.60 15.09
C LEU A 101 -1.30 -31.96 14.24
N THR A 102 -0.16 -31.32 14.52
CA THR A 102 1.10 -31.59 13.81
C THR A 102 1.68 -32.95 14.20
N THR A 103 1.57 -33.31 15.48
CA THR A 103 1.97 -34.62 16.00
C THR A 103 1.08 -35.72 15.44
N LEU A 104 -0.24 -35.50 15.32
CA LEU A 104 -1.16 -36.43 14.67
C LEU A 104 -0.80 -36.68 13.19
N LEU A 105 -0.45 -35.63 12.45
CA LEU A 105 -0.03 -35.75 11.04
C LEU A 105 1.33 -36.44 10.88
N LEU A 106 2.27 -36.23 11.81
CA LEU A 106 3.58 -36.89 11.82
C LEU A 106 3.50 -38.36 12.25
N ILE A 107 2.53 -38.74 13.09
CA ILE A 107 2.31 -40.14 13.51
C ILE A 107 1.65 -40.97 12.42
N ILE A 108 0.79 -40.36 11.58
CA ILE A 108 0.10 -41.07 10.47
C ILE A 108 1.04 -41.28 9.26
N ALA A 109 2.05 -40.42 9.09
CA ALA A 109 2.98 -40.43 7.96
C ALA A 109 3.78 -41.73 7.70
N PRO A 110 4.35 -42.43 8.71
CA PRO A 110 5.30 -43.50 8.45
C PRO A 110 4.65 -44.80 7.98
N HIS A 111 3.36 -45.02 8.30
CA HIS A 111 2.71 -46.31 8.08
C HIS A 111 2.19 -46.53 6.64
N THR A 112 2.34 -45.58 5.72
CA THR A 112 1.85 -45.70 4.33
C THR A 112 2.90 -45.47 3.23
N MET A 113 4.17 -45.32 3.59
CA MET A 113 5.22 -44.80 2.70
C MET A 113 6.14 -45.88 2.12
N ALA A 114 5.65 -46.69 1.16
CA ALA A 114 6.49 -47.63 0.41
C ALA A 114 6.84 -47.16 -1.03
N SER A 115 6.26 -46.08 -1.54
CA SER A 115 6.52 -45.62 -2.92
C SER A 115 7.18 -44.22 -2.98
N LYS A 116 8.18 -44.07 -3.85
CA LYS A 116 8.84 -42.78 -4.16
C LYS A 116 7.87 -41.69 -4.62
N SER A 117 6.68 -42.06 -5.12
CA SER A 117 5.58 -41.17 -5.47
C SER A 117 4.93 -40.52 -4.24
N ALA A 118 4.87 -41.20 -3.09
CA ALA A 118 4.26 -40.69 -1.85
C ALA A 118 5.14 -39.62 -1.17
N ALA A 119 6.47 -39.75 -1.23
CA ALA A 119 7.39 -38.74 -0.71
C ALA A 119 7.25 -37.37 -1.42
N LEU A 120 6.95 -37.40 -2.73
CA LEU A 120 6.66 -36.19 -3.51
C LEU A 120 5.29 -35.57 -3.19
N ALA A 121 4.34 -36.35 -2.70
CA ALA A 121 3.06 -35.87 -2.17
C ALA A 121 3.15 -35.37 -0.72
N PHE A 122 4.21 -35.76 0.01
CA PHE A 122 4.47 -35.32 1.39
C PHE A 122 5.23 -33.99 1.48
N LEU A 123 6.04 -33.67 0.47
CA LEU A 123 6.75 -32.39 0.39
C LEU A 123 5.80 -31.17 0.51
N PRO A 124 4.62 -31.13 -0.14
CA PRO A 124 3.61 -30.09 0.07
C PRO A 124 3.08 -30.01 1.51
N ALA A 125 2.90 -31.15 2.19
CA ALA A 125 2.40 -31.19 3.57
C ALA A 125 3.47 -30.73 4.58
N LEU A 126 4.74 -31.08 4.35
CA LEU A 126 5.87 -30.61 5.15
C LEU A 126 6.16 -29.12 4.89
N LEU A 127 6.04 -28.69 3.62
CA LEU A 127 6.08 -27.28 3.25
C LEU A 127 4.89 -26.53 3.88
N LEU A 128 3.72 -27.15 3.98
CA LEU A 128 2.55 -26.57 4.65
C LEU A 128 2.80 -26.42 6.15
N ALA A 129 3.30 -27.45 6.84
CA ALA A 129 3.63 -27.37 8.26
C ALA A 129 4.74 -26.32 8.52
N PHE A 130 5.77 -26.30 7.67
CA PHE A 130 6.84 -25.31 7.75
C PHE A 130 6.33 -23.90 7.44
N LEU A 131 5.50 -23.71 6.42
CA LEU A 131 4.89 -22.42 6.10
C LEU A 131 3.94 -21.97 7.21
N THR A 132 3.19 -22.88 7.83
CA THR A 132 2.26 -22.58 8.93
C THR A 132 3.03 -22.21 10.20
N ALA A 133 4.12 -22.91 10.52
CA ALA A 133 5.03 -22.57 11.60
C ALA A 133 5.76 -21.24 11.32
N LEU A 134 6.24 -21.02 10.09
CA LEU A 134 6.87 -19.77 9.66
C LEU A 134 5.87 -18.60 9.66
N LEU A 135 4.62 -18.83 9.26
CA LEU A 135 3.47 -17.90 9.34
C LEU A 135 3.14 -17.50 10.78
N TYR A 136 3.37 -18.41 11.72
CA TYR A 136 3.13 -18.19 13.15
C TYR A 136 4.32 -17.49 13.82
N PHE A 137 5.55 -17.78 13.37
CA PHE A 137 6.80 -17.31 13.99
C PHE A 137 7.31 -15.98 13.41
N VAL A 138 7.14 -15.76 12.10
CA VAL A 138 7.38 -14.48 11.47
C VAL A 138 6.15 -13.61 11.75
N THR A 139 6.34 -12.47 12.42
CA THR A 139 5.25 -11.55 12.73
C THR A 139 4.37 -11.37 11.49
N TYR A 140 3.07 -11.67 11.61
CA TYR A 140 2.08 -11.69 10.52
C TYR A 140 2.20 -10.49 9.56
N GLN A 141 2.65 -9.33 10.07
CA GLN A 141 2.95 -8.12 9.28
C GLN A 141 4.02 -8.35 8.19
N VAL A 142 5.12 -9.03 8.53
CA VAL A 142 6.23 -9.30 7.60
C VAL A 142 5.80 -10.30 6.55
N PHE A 143 4.98 -11.28 6.93
CA PHE A 143 4.40 -12.22 5.98
C PHE A 143 3.41 -11.53 5.03
N CYS A 144 2.48 -10.71 5.52
CA CYS A 144 1.55 -9.96 4.67
C CYS A 144 2.29 -8.99 3.74
N ALA A 145 3.25 -8.22 4.26
CA ALA A 145 4.09 -7.36 3.44
C ALA A 145 4.88 -8.16 2.41
N ALA A 146 5.51 -9.27 2.82
CA ALA A 146 6.22 -10.15 1.90
C ALA A 146 5.28 -10.73 0.85
N LEU A 147 4.04 -11.12 1.19
CA LEU A 147 3.08 -11.71 0.26
C LEU A 147 2.59 -10.69 -0.76
N VAL A 148 2.32 -9.45 -0.36
CA VAL A 148 2.04 -8.37 -1.31
C VAL A 148 3.25 -8.07 -2.18
N SER A 149 4.46 -8.05 -1.61
CA SER A 149 5.71 -7.93 -2.37
C SER A 149 5.89 -9.12 -3.33
N ILE A 150 5.61 -10.36 -2.93
CA ILE A 150 5.68 -11.57 -3.75
C ILE A 150 4.76 -11.46 -4.96
N VAL A 151 3.53 -11.01 -4.75
CA VAL A 151 2.55 -10.92 -5.83
C VAL A 151 2.89 -9.78 -6.77
N ALA A 152 3.20 -8.59 -6.24
CA ALA A 152 3.64 -7.46 -7.04
C ALA A 152 4.90 -7.81 -7.87
N TRP A 153 5.82 -8.59 -7.30
CA TRP A 153 7.12 -8.90 -7.89
C TRP A 153 7.10 -10.07 -8.88
N ASN A 154 6.35 -11.14 -8.59
CA ASN A 154 6.46 -12.40 -9.35
C ASN A 154 5.30 -12.64 -10.32
N SER A 155 4.08 -12.19 -10.00
CA SER A 155 2.89 -12.59 -10.75
C SER A 155 2.60 -11.71 -11.98
N VAL A 156 2.91 -10.41 -11.90
CA VAL A 156 2.51 -9.44 -12.93
C VAL A 156 3.68 -9.06 -13.84
N VAL A 157 4.86 -8.86 -13.27
CA VAL A 157 5.98 -8.20 -13.96
C VAL A 157 6.85 -9.16 -14.76
N LYS A 158 7.27 -10.29 -14.17
CA LYS A 158 8.21 -11.20 -14.83
C LYS A 158 7.57 -12.09 -15.89
N THR A 159 6.29 -12.43 -15.76
CA THR A 159 5.65 -13.49 -16.55
C THR A 159 4.67 -13.02 -17.60
N LEU A 160 4.11 -11.81 -17.48
CA LEU A 160 3.10 -11.33 -18.43
C LEU A 160 3.70 -10.35 -19.43
N GLU A 161 4.25 -9.22 -18.97
CA GLU A 161 4.79 -8.19 -19.86
C GLU A 161 6.05 -8.65 -20.60
N LEU A 162 7.04 -9.18 -19.88
CA LEU A 162 8.29 -9.65 -20.50
C LEU A 162 8.04 -10.71 -21.59
N ASN A 163 7.09 -11.59 -21.31
CA ASN A 163 6.72 -12.66 -22.22
C ASN A 163 5.93 -12.15 -23.43
N ASP A 164 5.10 -11.11 -23.28
CA ASP A 164 4.43 -10.48 -24.40
C ASP A 164 5.44 -9.79 -25.33
N PHE A 165 6.40 -9.02 -24.78
CA PHE A 165 7.50 -8.45 -25.57
C PHE A 165 8.27 -9.54 -26.34
N ARG A 166 8.67 -10.62 -25.67
CA ARG A 166 9.39 -11.74 -26.30
C ARG A 166 8.57 -12.43 -27.38
N HIS A 167 7.29 -12.69 -27.12
CA HIS A 167 6.42 -13.36 -28.06
C HIS A 167 6.17 -12.49 -29.30
N LYS A 168 5.99 -11.18 -29.13
CA LYS A 168 5.86 -10.24 -30.24
C LYS A 168 7.16 -10.09 -31.03
N ILE A 169 8.32 -10.03 -30.35
CA ILE A 169 9.63 -10.09 -31.01
C ILE A 169 9.76 -11.37 -31.85
N LYS A 170 9.37 -12.53 -31.31
CA LYS A 170 9.39 -13.82 -32.03
C LYS A 170 8.47 -13.85 -33.26
N LYS A 171 7.36 -13.10 -33.24
CA LYS A 171 6.45 -12.96 -34.39
C LYS A 171 6.83 -11.85 -35.37
N SER A 172 7.77 -10.98 -35.00
CA SER A 172 8.18 -9.86 -35.85
C SER A 172 9.07 -10.33 -36.99
N SER A 173 9.19 -9.49 -38.02
CA SER A 173 10.13 -9.66 -39.13
C SER A 173 11.58 -9.33 -38.77
N LEU A 174 11.90 -9.05 -37.50
CA LEU A 174 13.26 -8.75 -37.06
C LEU A 174 14.16 -9.97 -37.26
N ARG A 175 15.25 -9.80 -38.02
CA ARG A 175 16.27 -10.83 -38.28
C ARG A 175 17.64 -10.43 -37.70
N GLY A 176 18.53 -11.41 -37.55
CA GLY A 176 19.94 -11.22 -37.24
C GLY A 176 20.24 -10.49 -35.91
N SER A 177 21.19 -9.56 -35.95
CA SER A 177 21.74 -8.86 -34.78
C SER A 177 20.68 -8.02 -34.04
N ARG A 178 19.73 -7.41 -34.74
CA ARG A 178 18.65 -6.60 -34.15
C ARG A 178 17.67 -7.43 -33.34
N TYR A 179 17.35 -8.65 -33.77
CA TYR A 179 16.52 -9.56 -32.99
C TYR A 179 17.19 -9.91 -31.64
N ILE A 180 18.47 -10.27 -31.68
CA ILE A 180 19.26 -10.57 -30.48
C ILE A 180 19.36 -9.33 -29.58
N ALA A 181 19.62 -8.16 -30.15
CA ALA A 181 19.68 -6.91 -29.42
C ALA A 181 18.34 -6.56 -28.75
N ALA A 182 17.19 -6.85 -29.38
CA ALA A 182 15.87 -6.62 -28.81
C ALA A 182 15.60 -7.52 -27.60
N LEU A 183 16.02 -8.79 -27.66
CA LEU A 183 15.92 -9.70 -26.53
C LEU A 183 16.82 -9.26 -25.35
N VAL A 184 18.05 -8.84 -25.63
CA VAL A 184 18.97 -8.30 -24.62
C VAL A 184 18.41 -7.00 -24.03
N ALA A 185 17.89 -6.10 -24.85
CA ALA A 185 17.23 -4.87 -24.44
C ALA A 185 16.03 -5.13 -23.52
N THR A 186 15.25 -6.17 -23.81
CA THR A 186 14.11 -6.55 -22.97
C THR A 186 14.57 -7.01 -21.58
N ARG A 187 15.64 -7.81 -21.51
CA ARG A 187 16.24 -8.26 -20.24
C ARG A 187 16.84 -7.10 -19.45
N LEU A 188 17.54 -6.18 -20.11
CA LEU A 188 18.12 -5.01 -19.48
C LEU A 188 17.04 -4.03 -19.00
N GLY A 189 15.98 -3.81 -19.80
CA GLY A 189 14.84 -2.98 -19.42
C GLY A 189 14.11 -3.51 -18.17
N LEU A 190 13.96 -4.83 -18.05
CA LEU A 190 13.47 -5.47 -16.82
C LEU A 190 14.38 -5.18 -15.63
N ARG A 191 15.69 -5.38 -15.78
CA ARG A 191 16.65 -5.11 -14.69
C ARG A 191 16.58 -3.66 -14.23
N ASP A 192 16.57 -2.72 -15.16
CA ASP A 192 16.51 -1.29 -14.84
C ASP A 192 15.20 -0.92 -14.15
N ALA A 193 14.08 -1.47 -14.61
CA ALA A 193 12.80 -1.26 -13.94
C ALA A 193 12.81 -1.81 -12.51
N LEU A 194 13.35 -3.01 -12.28
CA LEU A 194 13.46 -3.57 -10.93
C LEU A 194 14.31 -2.68 -10.01
N LEU A 195 15.41 -2.12 -10.51
CA LEU A 195 16.25 -1.19 -9.75
C LEU A 195 15.51 0.10 -9.45
N ASP A 196 14.83 0.70 -10.42
CA ASP A 196 14.06 1.92 -10.20
C ASP A 196 13.02 1.76 -9.11
N TRP A 197 12.24 0.69 -9.21
CA TRP A 197 11.14 0.46 -8.30
C TRP A 197 11.61 0.02 -6.92
N ALA A 198 12.74 -0.69 -6.82
CA ALA A 198 13.40 -0.91 -5.54
C ALA A 198 13.77 0.43 -4.87
N ILE A 199 14.32 1.38 -5.63
CA ILE A 199 14.65 2.72 -5.10
C ILE A 199 13.38 3.50 -4.71
N VAL A 200 12.39 3.58 -5.60
CA VAL A 200 11.13 4.30 -5.32
C VAL A 200 10.41 3.69 -4.10
N TYR A 201 10.37 2.36 -3.98
CA TYR A 201 9.76 1.69 -2.85
C TYR A 201 10.53 1.96 -1.55
N SER A 202 11.87 1.92 -1.61
CA SER A 202 12.71 2.21 -0.44
C SER A 202 12.55 3.66 0.03
N LEU A 203 12.45 4.61 -0.91
CA LEU A 203 12.20 6.02 -0.59
C LEU A 203 10.80 6.23 -0.01
N GLY A 204 9.76 5.68 -0.65
CA GLY A 204 8.38 5.77 -0.15
C GLY A 204 8.24 5.13 1.23
N TYR A 205 8.91 3.98 1.44
CA TYR A 205 9.03 3.35 2.74
C TYR A 205 9.73 4.26 3.75
N ALA A 206 10.91 4.81 3.43
CA ALA A 206 11.67 5.66 4.33
C ALA A 206 10.89 6.90 4.77
N ILE A 207 10.10 7.49 3.86
CA ILE A 207 9.21 8.61 4.18
C ILE A 207 8.14 8.17 5.18
N VAL A 208 7.34 7.15 4.85
CA VAL A 208 6.22 6.71 5.71
C VAL A 208 6.72 6.18 7.05
N ALA A 209 7.69 5.28 7.02
CA ALA A 209 8.28 4.70 8.23
C ALA A 209 8.99 5.76 9.08
N GLY A 210 9.71 6.69 8.46
CA GLY A 210 10.38 7.79 9.18
C GLY A 210 9.41 8.65 9.98
N PHE A 211 8.24 8.96 9.41
CA PHE A 211 7.20 9.70 10.13
C PHE A 211 6.47 8.87 11.19
N THR A 212 6.36 7.56 11.00
CA THR A 212 5.45 6.71 11.79
C THR A 212 6.18 5.80 12.80
N TRP A 213 7.51 5.81 12.82
CA TRP A 213 8.30 4.85 13.60
C TRP A 213 8.07 4.91 15.11
N ASN A 214 8.20 6.10 15.72
CA ASN A 214 8.25 6.25 17.18
C ASN A 214 6.88 6.43 17.83
N ASP A 215 5.91 7.01 17.10
CA ASP A 215 4.71 7.60 17.71
C ASP A 215 3.40 7.16 17.04
N SER A 216 3.42 6.06 16.27
CA SER A 216 2.19 5.52 15.69
C SER A 216 1.21 5.07 16.77
N ASP A 217 -0.04 5.51 16.67
CA ASP A 217 -1.12 5.01 17.51
C ASP A 217 -1.29 3.49 17.32
N PRO A 218 -1.20 2.67 18.39
CA PRO A 218 -1.29 1.22 18.30
C PRO A 218 -2.64 0.74 17.74
N ASN A 219 -3.71 1.50 17.94
CA ASN A 219 -5.03 1.13 17.41
C ASN A 219 -5.10 1.34 15.90
N SER A 220 -4.56 2.44 15.40
CA SER A 220 -4.37 2.68 13.97
C SER A 220 -3.53 1.60 13.33
N LEU A 221 -2.45 1.17 13.97
CA LEU A 221 -1.64 0.04 13.50
C LEU A 221 -2.43 -1.26 13.43
N LEU A 222 -3.29 -1.53 14.42
CA LEU A 222 -4.15 -2.70 14.44
C LEU A 222 -5.17 -2.69 13.28
N VAL A 223 -5.79 -1.54 13.01
CA VAL A 223 -6.72 -1.35 11.87
C VAL A 223 -5.98 -1.59 10.55
N LEU A 224 -4.85 -0.90 10.35
CA LEU A 224 -4.03 -1.04 9.14
C LEU A 224 -3.57 -2.48 8.94
N TRP A 225 -3.26 -3.18 10.02
CA TRP A 225 -2.90 -4.58 9.99
C TRP A 225 -4.09 -5.45 9.54
N GLY A 226 -5.29 -5.26 10.07
CA GLY A 226 -6.49 -5.97 9.61
C GLY A 226 -6.74 -5.79 8.11
N PHE A 227 -6.68 -4.55 7.63
CA PHE A 227 -6.80 -4.24 6.19
C PHE A 227 -5.69 -4.85 5.35
N SER A 228 -4.46 -4.92 5.85
CA SER A 228 -3.35 -5.56 5.15
C SER A 228 -3.58 -7.04 4.89
N VAL A 229 -4.17 -7.72 5.85
CA VAL A 229 -4.49 -9.14 5.75
C VAL A 229 -5.64 -9.36 4.76
N ILE A 230 -6.65 -8.47 4.76
CA ILE A 230 -7.74 -8.48 3.77
C ILE A 230 -7.22 -8.22 2.35
N ILE A 231 -6.29 -7.28 2.17
CA ILE A 231 -5.70 -7.01 0.86
C ILE A 231 -4.82 -8.18 0.40
N ALA A 232 -4.06 -8.78 1.31
CA ALA A 232 -3.30 -9.99 1.04
C ALA A 232 -4.21 -11.17 0.62
N SER A 233 -5.38 -11.32 1.23
CA SER A 233 -6.34 -12.35 0.81
C SER A 233 -6.87 -12.10 -0.60
N LEU A 234 -7.25 -10.86 -0.93
CA LEU A 234 -7.69 -10.48 -2.29
C LEU A 234 -6.61 -10.82 -3.32
N ILE A 235 -5.38 -10.47 -3.01
CA ILE A 235 -4.22 -10.78 -3.83
C ILE A 235 -4.05 -12.30 -4.03
N LEU A 236 -4.21 -13.08 -2.96
CA LEU A 236 -4.10 -14.53 -3.03
C LEU A 236 -5.24 -15.17 -3.82
N ALA A 237 -6.45 -14.58 -3.77
CA ALA A 237 -7.58 -14.98 -4.61
C ALA A 237 -7.28 -14.73 -6.10
N VAL A 238 -6.72 -13.57 -6.43
CA VAL A 238 -6.29 -13.25 -7.81
C VAL A 238 -5.19 -14.21 -8.28
N LEU A 239 -4.23 -14.54 -7.41
CA LEU A 239 -3.24 -15.57 -7.71
C LEU A 239 -3.90 -16.91 -8.01
N GLY A 240 -4.86 -17.34 -7.19
CA GLY A 240 -5.64 -18.56 -7.41
C GLY A 240 -6.27 -18.61 -8.80
N LEU A 241 -6.82 -17.51 -9.31
CA LEU A 241 -7.35 -17.40 -10.68
C LEU A 241 -6.26 -17.49 -11.77
N LYS A 242 -5.03 -17.05 -11.47
CA LYS A 242 -3.91 -17.01 -12.42
C LYS A 242 -3.08 -18.30 -12.43
N VAL A 243 -3.01 -19.07 -11.34
CA VAL A 243 -2.21 -20.30 -11.27
C VAL A 243 -2.57 -21.29 -12.39
N PRO A 244 -3.85 -21.58 -12.70
CA PRO A 244 -4.18 -22.51 -13.78
C PRO A 244 -3.73 -22.02 -15.16
N HIS A 245 -3.71 -20.69 -15.38
CA HIS A 245 -3.16 -20.09 -16.60
C HIS A 245 -1.65 -20.34 -16.70
N TRP A 246 -0.92 -20.18 -15.60
CA TRP A 246 0.53 -20.38 -15.59
C TRP A 246 0.96 -21.82 -15.74
N LEU A 247 0.19 -22.76 -15.19
CA LEU A 247 0.44 -24.18 -15.38
C LEU A 247 0.07 -24.62 -16.82
N GLY A 248 -0.81 -23.88 -17.49
CA GLY A 248 -1.21 -24.17 -18.86
C GLY A 248 -2.42 -25.09 -18.96
N LEU A 249 -3.21 -25.18 -17.89
CA LEU A 249 -4.54 -25.81 -17.95
C LEU A 249 -5.41 -25.12 -19.00
N TYR A 250 -5.23 -23.81 -19.15
CA TYR A 250 -5.74 -23.05 -20.27
C TYR A 250 -4.67 -23.07 -21.36
N PRO A 251 -4.76 -23.94 -22.40
CA PRO A 251 -3.96 -23.87 -23.63
C PRO A 251 -3.91 -22.44 -24.17
N LYS A 252 -2.98 -22.21 -25.11
CA LYS A 252 -2.89 -21.00 -25.95
C LYS A 252 -4.22 -20.75 -26.67
N SER A 253 -5.24 -20.32 -25.95
CA SER A 253 -6.45 -19.77 -26.49
C SER A 253 -6.02 -18.51 -27.23
N GLY A 254 -6.71 -18.21 -28.34
CA GLY A 254 -6.61 -16.91 -29.02
C GLY A 254 -6.98 -15.72 -28.11
N LEU A 255 -7.28 -15.97 -26.83
CA LEU A 255 -7.16 -15.02 -25.74
C LEU A 255 -5.69 -14.57 -25.62
N SER A 256 -5.39 -13.53 -26.39
CA SER A 256 -4.54 -12.40 -26.01
C SER A 256 -4.94 -11.78 -24.65
N LEU A 257 -5.32 -12.57 -23.64
CA LEU A 257 -5.62 -12.08 -22.29
C LEU A 257 -4.36 -11.97 -21.42
N ILE A 258 -3.23 -12.48 -21.93
CA ILE A 258 -1.90 -11.93 -21.63
C ILE A 258 -1.57 -10.88 -22.71
N SER A 259 -2.53 -10.05 -23.11
CA SER A 259 -2.22 -8.82 -23.84
C SER A 259 -1.50 -7.92 -22.85
N ASP A 260 -0.33 -7.44 -23.25
CA ASP A 260 0.22 -6.13 -22.92
C ASP A 260 -0.73 -5.26 -22.07
N THR A 261 -0.70 -5.46 -20.76
CA THR A 261 -1.59 -4.72 -19.86
C THR A 261 -1.17 -3.26 -19.79
N SER A 262 0.10 -2.98 -20.11
CA SER A 262 0.62 -1.63 -20.32
C SER A 262 0.18 -1.01 -21.67
N ASN A 263 -0.16 -1.83 -22.67
CA ASN A 263 -0.33 -1.45 -24.08
C ASN A 263 0.91 -0.77 -24.71
N LEU A 264 2.12 -1.04 -24.18
CA LEU A 264 3.37 -0.44 -24.67
C LEU A 264 4.20 -1.39 -25.56
N ALA A 265 4.06 -2.71 -25.41
CA ALA A 265 4.82 -3.68 -26.18
C ALA A 265 4.52 -3.66 -27.68
N LYS A 266 3.24 -3.49 -28.07
CA LYS A 266 2.89 -3.37 -29.51
C LYS A 266 3.50 -2.11 -30.16
N PRO A 267 3.23 -0.89 -29.66
CA PRO A 267 3.79 0.32 -30.28
C PRO A 267 5.32 0.39 -30.16
N ALA A 268 5.91 -0.16 -29.09
CA ALA A 268 7.37 -0.21 -28.97
C ALA A 268 8.00 -1.11 -30.04
N LEU A 269 7.37 -2.25 -30.35
CA LEU A 269 7.86 -3.15 -31.38
C LEU A 269 7.61 -2.61 -32.79
N GLU A 270 6.43 -2.04 -33.06
CA GLU A 270 6.15 -1.37 -34.35
C GLU A 270 7.21 -0.29 -34.60
N LYS A 271 7.46 0.56 -33.61
CA LYS A 271 8.51 1.58 -33.71
C LYS A 271 9.91 0.99 -33.92
N LEU A 272 10.21 -0.15 -33.30
CA LEU A 272 11.49 -0.84 -33.50
C LEU A 272 11.63 -1.41 -34.93
N ILE A 273 10.54 -1.94 -35.50
CA ILE A 273 10.50 -2.44 -36.88
C ILE A 273 10.66 -1.27 -37.87
N ASP A 274 10.04 -0.12 -37.58
CA ASP A 274 10.12 1.10 -38.39
C ASP A 274 11.48 1.83 -38.26
N GLY A 275 12.50 1.17 -37.71
CA GLY A 275 13.86 1.72 -37.60
C GLY A 275 14.14 2.52 -36.33
N GLY A 276 13.25 2.49 -35.34
CA GLY A 276 13.47 3.07 -34.02
C GLY A 276 14.66 2.46 -33.28
N SER A 277 15.20 3.21 -32.31
CA SER A 277 16.42 2.78 -31.59
C SER A 277 16.15 1.69 -30.55
N ILE A 278 17.13 0.83 -30.36
CA ILE A 278 17.11 -0.23 -29.35
C ILE A 278 17.08 0.33 -27.92
N ILE A 279 17.64 1.54 -27.72
CA ILE A 279 17.60 2.28 -26.46
C ILE A 279 16.16 2.71 -26.15
N GLU A 280 15.44 3.23 -27.14
CA GLU A 280 14.04 3.60 -26.97
C GLU A 280 13.19 2.36 -26.67
N PHE A 281 13.42 1.26 -27.39
CA PHE A 281 12.74 -0.01 -27.11
C PHE A 281 12.99 -0.49 -25.67
N ARG A 282 14.25 -0.46 -25.20
CA ARG A 282 14.61 -0.77 -23.80
C ARG A 282 13.86 0.13 -22.82
N TYR A 283 13.76 1.43 -23.10
CA TYR A 283 13.03 2.37 -22.25
C TYR A 283 11.53 2.06 -22.19
N GLN A 284 10.92 1.69 -23.33
CA GLN A 284 9.52 1.26 -23.36
C GLN A 284 9.29 -0.02 -22.56
N VAL A 285 10.19 -1.00 -22.63
CA VAL A 285 10.14 -2.20 -21.77
C VAL A 285 10.23 -1.81 -20.29
N ARG A 286 11.15 -0.90 -19.95
CA ARG A 286 11.32 -0.38 -18.58
C ARG A 286 10.05 0.29 -18.07
N LEU A 287 9.42 1.15 -18.88
CA LEU A 287 8.15 1.82 -18.54
C LEU A 287 6.97 0.84 -18.43
N ALA A 288 6.86 -0.13 -19.34
CA ALA A 288 5.82 -1.15 -19.33
C ALA A 288 5.82 -1.94 -18.03
N ILE A 289 6.99 -2.44 -17.66
CA ILE A 289 7.22 -3.15 -16.41
C ILE A 289 6.96 -2.22 -15.22
N GLY A 290 7.52 -1.01 -15.27
CA GLY A 290 7.36 -0.04 -14.19
C GLY A 290 5.93 0.39 -13.92
N SER A 291 5.10 0.43 -14.96
CA SER A 291 3.69 0.82 -14.84
C SER A 291 2.89 -0.09 -13.91
N HIS A 292 3.33 -1.33 -13.72
CA HIS A 292 2.72 -2.25 -12.77
C HIS A 292 3.17 -1.99 -11.34
N PHE A 293 4.46 -1.80 -11.13
CA PHE A 293 4.99 -1.43 -9.81
C PHE A 293 4.38 -0.13 -9.30
N ALA A 294 4.17 0.86 -10.16
CA ALA A 294 3.53 2.13 -9.80
C ALA A 294 2.13 1.93 -9.20
N LYS A 295 1.31 1.07 -9.82
CA LYS A 295 -0.08 0.82 -9.38
C LYS A 295 -0.12 0.22 -7.98
N PHE A 296 0.81 -0.68 -7.67
CA PHE A 296 0.87 -1.33 -6.36
C PHE A 296 1.54 -0.47 -5.29
N HIS A 297 2.38 0.50 -5.68
CA HIS A 297 3.12 1.32 -4.71
C HIS A 297 2.22 2.07 -3.75
N LEU A 298 1.22 2.78 -4.27
CA LEU A 298 0.32 3.61 -3.47
C LEU A 298 -0.58 2.75 -2.57
N LEU A 299 -0.97 1.57 -3.04
CA LEU A 299 -1.71 0.59 -2.26
C LEU A 299 -0.86 -0.04 -1.14
N LEU A 300 0.47 -0.02 -1.29
CA LEU A 300 1.42 -0.53 -0.31
C LEU A 300 1.77 0.48 0.79
N LEU A 301 1.61 1.79 0.56
CA LEU A 301 2.01 2.83 1.53
C LEU A 301 1.39 2.65 2.93
N PRO A 302 0.09 2.32 3.08
CA PRO A 302 -0.50 2.12 4.41
C PRO A 302 0.13 0.96 5.20
N PHE A 303 0.78 -0.01 4.52
CA PHE A 303 1.43 -1.14 5.18
C PHE A 303 2.82 -0.83 5.71
N TYR A 304 3.37 0.32 5.36
CA TYR A 304 4.65 0.78 5.88
C TYR A 304 4.52 1.58 7.17
N VAL A 305 3.30 1.92 7.59
CA VAL A 305 3.03 2.65 8.83
C VAL A 305 3.44 1.81 10.03
N GLY A 306 4.34 2.34 10.86
CA GLY A 306 4.86 1.69 12.08
C GLY A 306 5.75 0.45 11.83
N LEU A 307 6.08 0.14 10.58
CA LEU A 307 6.93 -1.01 10.26
C LEU A 307 8.41 -0.67 10.49
N LYS A 308 9.13 -1.52 11.23
CA LYS A 308 10.59 -1.32 11.42
C LYS A 308 11.39 -1.57 10.14
N VAL A 309 12.56 -0.93 10.00
CA VAL A 309 13.38 -0.93 8.76
C VAL A 309 13.86 -2.33 8.47
N TRP A 310 14.27 -3.05 9.51
CA TRP A 310 14.68 -4.44 9.44
C TRP A 310 13.54 -5.34 8.95
N TRP A 311 12.29 -5.05 9.33
CA TRP A 311 11.13 -5.82 8.87
C TRP A 311 10.78 -5.56 7.41
N PHE A 312 11.01 -4.35 6.91
CA PHE A 312 10.94 -4.06 5.48
C PHE A 312 12.02 -4.82 4.70
N LEU A 313 13.27 -4.77 5.15
CA LEU A 313 14.36 -5.52 4.50
C LEU A 313 14.08 -7.03 4.51
N ALA A 314 13.62 -7.56 5.65
CA ALA A 314 13.23 -8.96 5.78
C ALA A 314 12.06 -9.31 4.83
N SER A 315 11.03 -8.46 4.72
CA SER A 315 9.89 -8.72 3.84
C SER A 315 10.28 -8.71 2.36
N VAL A 316 11.19 -7.82 1.96
CA VAL A 316 11.74 -7.80 0.60
C VAL A 316 12.56 -9.07 0.32
N ILE A 317 13.43 -9.48 1.23
CA ILE A 317 14.27 -10.69 1.07
C ILE A 317 13.39 -11.95 1.01
N ILE A 318 12.49 -12.13 2.00
CA ILE A 318 11.55 -13.25 2.05
C ILE A 318 10.68 -13.24 0.79
N GLY A 319 10.22 -12.07 0.38
CA GLY A 319 9.35 -11.96 -0.78
C GLY A 319 10.04 -12.29 -2.10
N CYS A 320 11.32 -11.90 -2.25
CA CYS A 320 12.14 -12.29 -3.39
C CYS A 320 12.41 -13.80 -3.40
N GLY A 321 12.81 -14.37 -2.26
CA GLY A 321 13.15 -15.79 -2.13
C GLY A 321 11.95 -16.71 -2.36
N PHE A 322 10.82 -16.44 -1.69
CA PHE A 322 9.58 -17.19 -1.87
C PHE A 322 9.05 -17.04 -3.29
N GLY A 323 9.09 -15.82 -3.82
CA GLY A 323 8.72 -15.52 -5.19
C GLY A 323 9.43 -16.35 -6.25
N TYR A 324 10.76 -16.40 -6.13
CA TYR A 324 11.61 -17.21 -7.00
C TYR A 324 11.29 -18.70 -6.84
N THR A 325 11.17 -19.17 -5.60
CA THR A 325 10.83 -20.57 -5.28
C THR A 325 9.48 -20.97 -5.88
N TYR A 326 8.47 -20.10 -5.75
CA TYR A 326 7.15 -20.31 -6.31
C TYR A 326 7.17 -20.43 -7.84
N MET A 327 7.89 -19.52 -8.51
CA MET A 327 8.08 -19.58 -9.96
C MET A 327 8.83 -20.85 -10.40
N TYR A 328 9.83 -21.27 -9.64
CA TYR A 328 10.55 -22.51 -9.87
C TYR A 328 9.65 -23.74 -9.70
N ILE A 329 8.78 -23.76 -8.70
CA ILE A 329 7.78 -24.82 -8.49
C ILE A 329 6.82 -24.88 -9.68
N ILE A 330 6.31 -23.74 -10.17
CA ILE A 330 5.47 -23.71 -11.38
C ILE A 330 6.23 -24.29 -12.56
N TYR A 331 7.47 -23.86 -12.78
CA TYR A 331 8.31 -24.34 -13.87
C TYR A 331 8.48 -25.88 -13.80
N GLN A 332 8.87 -26.39 -12.64
CA GLN A 332 9.05 -27.83 -12.42
C GLN A 332 7.73 -28.60 -12.56
N SER A 333 6.62 -28.03 -12.09
CA SER A 333 5.31 -28.65 -12.20
C SER A 333 4.90 -28.82 -13.65
N ARG A 334 5.20 -27.84 -14.51
CA ARG A 334 4.94 -27.95 -15.95
C ARG A 334 5.81 -29.01 -16.61
N MET A 335 7.08 -29.11 -16.26
CA MET A 335 7.97 -30.12 -16.84
C MET A 335 7.59 -31.54 -16.41
N LYS A 336 7.18 -31.72 -15.16
CA LYS A 336 6.98 -33.04 -14.57
C LYS A 336 5.57 -33.59 -14.79
N PHE A 337 4.56 -32.73 -14.79
CA PHE A 337 3.14 -33.14 -14.80
C PHE A 337 2.44 -32.84 -16.10
N ASP A 338 3.09 -33.04 -17.25
CA ASP A 338 2.48 -32.76 -18.55
C ASP A 338 1.13 -33.49 -18.74
N LYS A 339 1.03 -34.76 -18.29
CA LYS A 339 -0.21 -35.56 -18.32
C LYS A 339 -1.24 -35.21 -17.25
N HIS A 340 -0.83 -34.57 -16.15
CA HIS A 340 -1.69 -34.29 -14.99
C HIS A 340 -1.81 -32.80 -14.64
N CYS A 341 -1.44 -31.94 -15.59
CA CYS A 341 -1.34 -30.50 -15.36
C CYS A 341 -2.67 -29.88 -14.91
N GLY A 342 -3.80 -30.40 -15.40
CA GLY A 342 -5.13 -29.92 -15.00
C GLY A 342 -5.48 -30.21 -13.56
N THR A 343 -5.22 -31.43 -13.08
CA THR A 343 -5.45 -31.79 -11.68
C THR A 343 -4.57 -30.96 -10.74
N VAL A 344 -3.29 -30.80 -11.07
CA VAL A 344 -2.36 -29.98 -10.28
C VAL A 344 -2.81 -28.52 -10.25
N ALA A 345 -3.26 -27.98 -11.38
CA ALA A 345 -3.77 -26.62 -11.46
C ALA A 345 -5.05 -26.38 -10.65
N LEU A 346 -6.01 -27.30 -10.71
CA LEU A 346 -7.24 -27.23 -9.93
C LEU A 346 -6.95 -27.33 -8.43
N LEU A 347 -6.09 -28.26 -8.01
CA LEU A 347 -5.69 -28.40 -6.61
C LEU A 347 -4.97 -27.14 -6.10
N ALA A 348 -4.04 -26.59 -6.89
CA ALA A 348 -3.35 -25.36 -6.53
C ALA A 348 -4.32 -24.17 -6.43
N SER A 349 -5.27 -24.06 -7.36
CA SER A 349 -6.30 -23.01 -7.35
C SER A 349 -7.19 -23.11 -6.10
N ALA A 350 -7.66 -24.32 -5.77
CA ALA A 350 -8.49 -24.57 -4.60
C ALA A 350 -7.74 -24.26 -3.30
N TYR A 351 -6.47 -24.67 -3.21
CA TYR A 351 -5.60 -24.35 -2.08
C TYR A 351 -5.47 -22.83 -1.87
N MET A 352 -5.20 -22.08 -2.95
CA MET A 352 -5.07 -20.62 -2.87
C MET A 352 -6.37 -19.94 -2.45
N SER A 353 -7.53 -20.48 -2.83
CA SER A 353 -8.83 -20.00 -2.36
C SER A 353 -9.05 -20.23 -0.87
N VAL A 354 -8.75 -21.43 -0.35
CA VAL A 354 -8.86 -21.71 1.08
C VAL A 354 -7.92 -20.82 1.89
N ALA A 355 -6.66 -20.72 1.47
CA ALA A 355 -5.68 -19.85 2.11
C ALA A 355 -6.13 -18.37 2.08
N SER A 356 -6.69 -17.93 0.95
CA SER A 356 -7.26 -16.59 0.81
C SER A 356 -8.41 -16.37 1.81
N SER A 357 -9.34 -17.32 1.92
CA SER A 357 -10.46 -17.23 2.88
C SER A 357 -10.02 -17.21 4.34
N LEU A 358 -8.98 -17.97 4.71
CA LEU A 358 -8.41 -17.92 6.06
C LEU A 358 -7.81 -16.55 6.38
N LEU A 359 -7.07 -15.97 5.42
CA LEU A 359 -6.54 -14.62 5.57
C LEU A 359 -7.68 -13.59 5.65
N PHE A 360 -8.69 -13.68 4.80
CA PHE A 360 -9.83 -12.75 4.83
C PHE A 360 -10.55 -12.80 6.17
N MET A 361 -10.87 -14.00 6.67
CA MET A 361 -11.46 -14.21 7.99
C MET A 361 -10.61 -13.57 9.09
N ARG A 362 -9.29 -13.80 9.08
CA ARG A 362 -8.39 -13.25 10.10
C ARG A 362 -8.31 -11.73 10.02
N GLY A 363 -8.27 -11.16 8.82
CA GLY A 363 -8.29 -9.71 8.61
C GLY A 363 -9.57 -9.07 9.14
N MET A 364 -10.72 -9.71 8.93
CA MET A 364 -12.01 -9.28 9.48
C MET A 364 -12.06 -9.37 11.01
N ASP A 365 -11.51 -10.43 11.62
CA ASP A 365 -11.41 -10.54 13.09
C ASP A 365 -10.57 -9.41 13.70
N ILE A 366 -9.41 -9.11 13.10
CA ILE A 366 -8.55 -8.01 13.53
C ILE A 366 -9.27 -6.66 13.39
N ALA A 367 -9.90 -6.42 12.22
CA ALA A 367 -10.67 -5.21 11.97
C ALA A 367 -11.82 -5.04 12.99
N ASN A 368 -12.56 -6.10 13.27
CA ASN A 368 -13.67 -6.09 14.23
C ASN A 368 -13.21 -5.73 15.65
N LYS A 369 -12.10 -6.36 16.10
CA LYS A 369 -11.47 -6.05 17.41
C LYS A 369 -10.99 -4.59 17.45
N SER A 370 -10.37 -4.12 16.39
CA SER A 370 -9.81 -2.77 16.32
C SER A 370 -10.86 -1.66 16.35
N TRP A 371 -12.00 -1.87 15.69
CA TRP A 371 -13.08 -0.90 15.63
C TRP A 371 -14.08 -1.03 16.77
N ASN A 372 -13.86 -2.00 17.67
CA ASN A 372 -14.77 -2.35 18.76
C ASN A 372 -16.22 -2.46 18.27
N LEU A 373 -16.41 -3.01 17.07
CA LEU A 373 -17.72 -3.08 16.45
C LEU A 373 -18.49 -4.20 17.12
N SER A 374 -19.64 -3.85 17.70
CA SER A 374 -20.60 -4.80 18.25
C SER A 374 -21.43 -5.51 17.17
N PHE A 375 -20.97 -5.54 15.91
CA PHE A 375 -21.75 -6.07 14.77
C PHE A 375 -22.22 -7.51 14.97
N ALA A 376 -21.46 -8.30 15.73
CA ALA A 376 -21.94 -9.55 16.27
C ALA A 376 -21.54 -9.61 17.75
N LYS A 377 -22.53 -9.87 18.62
CA LYS A 377 -22.27 -10.26 20.01
C LYS A 377 -21.34 -11.48 20.07
N ASP A 378 -21.37 -12.30 19.01
CA ASP A 378 -20.53 -13.47 18.80
C ASP A 378 -19.52 -13.26 17.67
N SER A 379 -18.26 -12.98 18.03
CA SER A 379 -17.14 -12.89 17.08
C SER A 379 -17.00 -14.11 16.16
N ASN A 380 -17.44 -15.28 16.64
CA ASN A 380 -17.39 -16.55 15.92
C ASN A 380 -18.27 -16.54 14.65
N ILE A 381 -19.45 -15.91 14.71
CA ILE A 381 -20.36 -15.85 13.56
C ILE A 381 -19.73 -15.00 12.45
N LEU A 382 -19.16 -13.84 12.81
CA LEU A 382 -18.48 -12.97 11.84
C LEU A 382 -17.31 -13.69 11.15
N MET A 383 -16.51 -14.43 11.92
CA MET A 383 -15.40 -15.22 11.35
C MET A 383 -15.90 -16.30 10.38
N LEU A 384 -16.92 -17.07 10.77
CA LEU A 384 -17.46 -18.16 9.98
C LEU A 384 -18.10 -17.64 8.68
N VAL A 385 -18.91 -16.59 8.76
CA VAL A 385 -19.54 -15.93 7.59
C VAL A 385 -18.47 -15.33 6.66
N SER A 386 -17.45 -14.68 7.22
CA SER A 386 -16.35 -14.09 6.42
C SER A 386 -15.56 -15.17 5.69
N PHE A 387 -15.25 -16.30 6.34
CA PHE A 387 -14.54 -17.42 5.73
C PHE A 387 -15.34 -18.05 4.59
N PHE A 388 -16.56 -18.51 4.87
CA PHE A 388 -17.38 -19.23 3.89
C PHE A 388 -17.89 -18.32 2.78
N GLY A 389 -18.27 -17.07 3.09
CA GLY A 389 -18.68 -16.09 2.10
C GLY A 389 -17.54 -15.75 1.12
N TRP A 390 -16.34 -15.54 1.63
CA TRP A 390 -15.17 -15.28 0.79
C TRP A 390 -14.74 -16.51 -0.03
N LEU A 391 -14.80 -17.70 0.57
CA LEU A 391 -14.50 -18.96 -0.12
C LEU A 391 -15.47 -19.19 -1.29
N LEU A 392 -16.77 -19.03 -1.05
CA LEU A 392 -17.80 -19.14 -2.08
C LEU A 392 -17.54 -18.15 -3.21
N LEU A 393 -17.23 -16.89 -2.89
CA LEU A 393 -16.88 -15.88 -3.90
C LEU A 393 -15.67 -16.31 -4.74
N CYS A 394 -14.59 -16.79 -4.10
CA CYS A 394 -13.41 -17.27 -4.81
C CYS A 394 -13.73 -18.44 -5.75
N LEU A 395 -14.52 -19.41 -5.29
CA LEU A 395 -14.94 -20.57 -6.07
C LEU A 395 -15.84 -20.16 -7.25
N LEU A 396 -16.75 -19.20 -7.06
CA LEU A 396 -17.59 -18.66 -8.13
C LEU A 396 -16.75 -17.93 -9.20
N LEU A 397 -15.76 -17.15 -8.79
CA LEU A 397 -14.85 -16.48 -9.73
C LEU A 397 -14.00 -17.50 -10.52
N GLN A 398 -13.57 -18.58 -9.87
CA GLN A 398 -12.86 -19.68 -10.52
C GLN A 398 -13.76 -20.43 -11.49
N ALA A 399 -14.98 -20.77 -11.08
CA ALA A 399 -15.98 -21.42 -11.93
C ALA A 399 -16.34 -20.55 -13.14
N ALA A 400 -16.50 -19.23 -12.94
CA ALA A 400 -16.74 -18.29 -14.04
C ALA A 400 -15.55 -18.21 -15.00
N SER A 401 -14.33 -18.17 -14.49
CA SER A 401 -13.10 -18.17 -15.31
C SER A 401 -12.96 -19.47 -16.10
N TYR A 402 -13.25 -20.61 -15.45
CA TYR A 402 -13.24 -21.92 -16.08
C TYR A 402 -14.34 -22.07 -17.14
N ASN A 403 -15.56 -21.63 -16.84
CA ASN A 403 -16.69 -21.66 -17.78
C ASN A 403 -16.44 -20.75 -19.00
N HIS A 404 -15.90 -19.56 -18.78
CA HIS A 404 -15.51 -18.66 -19.86
C HIS A 404 -14.48 -19.32 -20.78
N TYR A 405 -13.48 -19.96 -20.20
CA TYR A 405 -12.49 -20.73 -20.95
C TYR A 405 -13.13 -21.93 -21.69
N TYR A 406 -13.99 -22.69 -21.03
CA TYR A 406 -14.69 -23.85 -21.61
C TYR A 406 -15.52 -23.43 -22.82
N ASN A 407 -16.28 -22.35 -22.71
CA ASN A 407 -17.12 -21.83 -23.80
C ASN A 407 -16.29 -21.37 -25.01
N ILE A 408 -15.11 -20.78 -24.81
CA ILE A 408 -14.24 -20.37 -25.91
C ILE A 408 -13.69 -21.57 -26.69
N HIS A 409 -13.49 -22.71 -26.01
CA HIS A 409 -12.92 -23.92 -26.63
C HIS A 409 -13.96 -24.90 -27.15
N HIS A 410 -15.15 -24.94 -26.54
CA HIS A 410 -16.24 -25.83 -26.89
C HIS A 410 -17.39 -25.15 -27.61
N ALA A 411 -17.35 -23.83 -27.82
CA ALA A 411 -18.16 -23.22 -28.87
C ALA A 411 -17.86 -24.01 -30.14
N PRO A 412 -18.85 -24.72 -30.72
CA PRO A 412 -18.63 -25.48 -31.93
C PRO A 412 -18.00 -24.52 -32.90
N ARG A 413 -16.78 -24.82 -33.35
CA ARG A 413 -16.31 -24.25 -34.60
C ARG A 413 -17.28 -24.84 -35.62
N GLU A 414 -18.40 -24.17 -35.82
CA GLU A 414 -19.01 -24.10 -37.14
C GLU A 414 -17.91 -23.50 -38.01
N PHE A 415 -17.02 -24.39 -38.43
CA PHE A 415 -16.13 -24.18 -39.53
C PHE A 415 -17.12 -24.12 -40.68
N THR A 416 -17.62 -22.93 -40.96
CA THR A 416 -18.12 -22.59 -42.28
C THR A 416 -16.95 -22.87 -43.22
N VAL A 417 -16.87 -24.12 -43.68
CA VAL A 417 -16.19 -24.53 -44.91
C VAL A 417 -16.99 -23.88 -46.04
N THR A 418 -17.03 -22.56 -46.08
CA THR A 418 -17.58 -21.80 -47.19
C THR A 418 -16.41 -21.03 -47.78
N HIS A 419 -15.88 -21.58 -48.86
CA HIS A 419 -15.03 -20.91 -49.86
C HIS A 419 -13.65 -20.40 -49.43
N PHE A 420 -12.75 -21.34 -49.09
CA PHE A 420 -11.34 -21.19 -49.48
C PHE A 420 -10.95 -22.38 -50.36
N SER A 421 -11.53 -22.43 -51.57
CA SER A 421 -11.16 -23.34 -52.65
C SER A 421 -9.95 -22.85 -53.45
N ASN A 422 -9.02 -22.12 -52.83
CA ASN A 422 -7.73 -21.80 -53.44
C ASN A 422 -6.64 -22.63 -52.77
N GLU A 423 -6.57 -23.90 -53.17
CA GLU A 423 -5.43 -24.79 -52.88
C GLU A 423 -4.10 -24.27 -53.46
N ALA A 424 -4.14 -23.24 -54.32
CA ALA A 424 -2.95 -22.61 -54.89
C ALA A 424 -2.11 -21.79 -53.89
N GLU A 425 -2.67 -21.31 -52.77
CA GLU A 425 -1.93 -20.44 -51.82
C GLU A 425 -1.31 -21.23 -50.64
N ARG A 426 -1.64 -22.51 -50.49
CA ARG A 426 -1.00 -23.41 -49.52
C ARG A 426 0.17 -24.21 -50.10
N ALA A 427 0.22 -24.39 -51.42
CA ALA A 427 1.33 -25.05 -52.09
C ALA A 427 2.58 -24.15 -52.28
N SER A 428 2.43 -22.82 -52.25
CA SER A 428 3.55 -21.87 -52.44
C SER A 428 4.37 -21.54 -51.19
N LEU A 429 4.02 -22.11 -50.02
CA LEU A 429 4.75 -21.90 -48.77
C LEU A 429 5.69 -23.05 -48.40
N PHE A 430 5.71 -24.15 -49.18
CA PHE A 430 6.57 -25.31 -48.93
C PHE A 430 7.12 -26.02 -50.18
N ASP A 431 7.00 -25.45 -51.39
CA ASP A 431 7.67 -25.98 -52.59
C ASP A 431 8.78 -25.03 -53.05
N GLU A 432 9.94 -25.15 -52.40
CA GLU A 432 11.21 -24.78 -52.98
C GLU A 432 11.96 -26.08 -53.30
N SER A 433 11.46 -26.81 -54.30
CA SER A 433 12.25 -27.78 -55.04
C SER A 433 13.31 -27.02 -55.85
N ILE A 434 14.49 -26.85 -55.26
CA ILE A 434 15.71 -26.56 -56.01
C ILE A 434 15.96 -27.78 -56.90
N LYS A 435 15.50 -27.69 -58.16
CA LYS A 435 16.05 -28.46 -59.26
C LYS A 435 17.42 -27.88 -59.57
N ASP A 436 18.46 -28.50 -59.03
CA ASP A 436 19.82 -28.30 -59.49
C ASP A 436 19.94 -28.85 -60.91
N GLY A 437 19.85 -27.95 -61.88
CA GLY A 437 20.47 -28.12 -63.18
C GLY A 437 21.96 -27.83 -63.04
N CYS A 438 22.76 -28.86 -62.80
CA CYS A 438 24.19 -28.87 -63.08
C CYS A 438 24.56 -30.19 -63.73
N THR A 439 24.54 -30.18 -65.06
CA THR A 439 25.17 -31.17 -65.92
C THR A 439 26.70 -31.00 -65.91
N GLN A 440 27.37 -32.15 -65.83
CA GLN A 440 28.72 -32.51 -66.30
C GLN A 440 29.93 -32.05 -65.49
N GLY A 441 30.66 -33.04 -64.98
CA GLY A 441 32.02 -32.87 -64.46
C GLY A 441 32.54 -34.07 -63.67
N GLU A 442 32.94 -35.11 -64.41
CA GLU A 442 34.05 -36.04 -64.10
C GLU A 442 33.89 -37.17 -63.06
N ASP A 443 34.23 -38.36 -63.57
CA ASP A 443 34.40 -39.65 -62.92
C ASP A 443 35.49 -39.64 -61.86
N VAL A 444 35.21 -40.16 -60.65
CA VAL A 444 36.25 -40.75 -59.79
C VAL A 444 35.71 -41.97 -59.04
N HIS A 445 36.13 -43.13 -59.55
CA HIS A 445 36.46 -44.41 -58.90
C HIS A 445 35.88 -44.76 -57.51
N TYR A 446 35.07 -45.82 -57.51
CA TYR A 446 34.96 -46.78 -56.41
C TYR A 446 36.31 -47.47 -56.15
N LEU A 447 36.70 -47.57 -54.89
CA LEU A 447 37.68 -48.55 -54.43
C LEU A 447 37.18 -49.15 -53.11
N ASP A 448 36.56 -50.33 -53.25
CA ASP A 448 36.44 -51.32 -52.19
C ASP A 448 37.84 -51.70 -51.69
N THR A 449 38.03 -51.72 -50.37
CA THR A 449 39.04 -52.59 -49.78
C THR A 449 38.50 -53.21 -48.50
N VAL A 450 38.14 -54.48 -48.66
CA VAL A 450 38.08 -55.52 -47.65
C VAL A 450 39.46 -55.65 -47.01
N VAL A 451 39.52 -55.65 -45.68
CA VAL A 451 40.59 -56.33 -44.92
C VAL A 451 39.92 -57.02 -43.72
N GLU A 452 40.01 -58.33 -43.73
CA GLU A 452 39.68 -59.26 -42.66
C GLU A 452 40.73 -59.22 -41.53
N ASP A 453 40.23 -59.48 -40.32
CA ASP A 453 40.82 -60.19 -39.18
C ASP A 453 42.30 -59.98 -38.78
N ASP A 454 42.48 -59.65 -37.49
CA ASP A 454 43.44 -60.39 -36.66
C ASP A 454 43.09 -60.28 -35.16
N GLU A 455 42.89 -61.45 -34.55
CA GLU A 455 42.84 -61.66 -33.11
C GLU A 455 44.26 -61.71 -32.52
N SER A 456 44.52 -61.03 -31.41
CA SER A 456 45.39 -61.57 -30.35
C SER A 456 45.17 -60.83 -29.03
N GLY A 457 44.95 -61.61 -27.97
CA GLY A 457 44.70 -61.11 -26.62
C GLY A 457 45.97 -60.80 -25.82
N THR A 458 45.80 -60.12 -24.69
CA THR A 458 46.34 -60.51 -23.38
C THR A 458 45.82 -59.59 -22.28
N ASP A 459 45.66 -60.19 -21.10
CA ASP A 459 44.98 -59.70 -19.90
C ASP A 459 45.57 -58.47 -19.21
N GLY A 460 44.72 -57.74 -18.49
CA GLY A 460 45.12 -56.74 -17.50
C GLY A 460 43.94 -56.11 -16.77
N LEU A 461 43.61 -56.68 -15.61
CA LEU A 461 42.70 -56.23 -14.53
C LEU A 461 42.28 -54.74 -14.51
N GLU A 462 40.97 -54.45 -14.36
CA GLU A 462 40.38 -53.83 -13.15
C GLU A 462 38.86 -53.54 -13.26
N GLU A 463 38.15 -53.94 -12.20
CA GLU A 463 36.91 -53.40 -11.62
C GLU A 463 35.48 -53.70 -12.14
N PRO A 464 34.49 -53.81 -11.21
CA PRO A 464 33.21 -54.45 -11.46
C PRO A 464 32.10 -53.47 -11.92
N LEU A 465 31.53 -53.79 -13.07
CA LEU A 465 30.12 -53.67 -13.49
C LEU A 465 29.16 -52.85 -12.57
N ILE A 466 29.00 -51.57 -12.90
CA ILE A 466 27.71 -50.87 -12.74
C ILE A 466 27.13 -50.66 -14.15
N GLY A 467 26.00 -51.32 -14.40
CA GLY A 467 25.33 -51.38 -15.70
C GLY A 467 25.10 -50.00 -16.34
N ARG A 468 25.78 -49.79 -17.47
CA ARG A 468 25.52 -48.72 -18.43
C ARG A 468 24.16 -49.00 -19.08
N ARG A 469 23.10 -48.40 -18.54
CA ARG A 469 21.82 -48.27 -19.26
C ARG A 469 22.01 -47.29 -20.40
N ASP A 470 22.27 -47.80 -21.58
CA ASP A 470 22.01 -47.10 -22.84
C ASP A 470 20.49 -46.99 -23.02
N LEU A 471 19.91 -45.99 -22.36
CA LEU A 471 18.48 -45.71 -22.40
C LEU A 471 18.30 -44.20 -22.39
N PHE A 472 18.66 -43.55 -23.49
CA PHE A 472 17.94 -42.42 -24.08
C PHE A 472 18.50 -42.18 -25.49
N LYS A 473 18.03 -42.97 -26.45
CA LYS A 473 18.02 -42.56 -27.85
C LYS A 473 17.15 -41.30 -27.89
N LYS A 474 17.79 -40.14 -27.95
CA LYS A 474 17.15 -38.83 -27.92
C LYS A 474 16.47 -38.65 -29.28
N GLU A 475 15.23 -39.12 -29.39
CA GLU A 475 14.40 -38.79 -30.55
C GLU A 475 14.37 -37.25 -30.68
N PRO A 476 14.48 -36.70 -31.91
CA PRO A 476 14.33 -35.28 -32.13
C PRO A 476 12.94 -34.88 -31.63
N MET A 477 12.91 -34.21 -30.49
CA MET A 477 11.70 -33.75 -29.85
C MET A 477 11.07 -32.70 -30.77
N ASP A 478 9.92 -33.01 -31.37
CA ASP A 478 9.18 -32.11 -32.26
C ASP A 478 9.10 -30.69 -31.68
N ASP A 479 9.49 -29.70 -32.47
CA ASP A 479 9.48 -28.27 -32.09
C ASP A 479 8.08 -27.78 -31.64
N ALA A 480 7.03 -28.50 -32.03
CA ALA A 480 5.66 -28.28 -31.58
C ALA A 480 5.43 -28.58 -30.08
N ARG A 481 6.31 -29.36 -29.43
CA ARG A 481 6.18 -29.80 -28.03
C ARG A 481 7.12 -29.10 -27.04
N MET A 482 8.01 -28.21 -27.49
CA MET A 482 8.81 -27.43 -26.55
C MET A 482 7.92 -26.47 -25.73
N SER A 483 7.92 -26.68 -24.40
CA SER A 483 7.17 -25.88 -23.44
C SER A 483 7.52 -24.39 -23.52
N TYR A 484 6.49 -23.54 -23.45
CA TYR A 484 6.57 -22.07 -23.47
C TYR A 484 7.53 -21.48 -22.42
N PHE A 485 7.69 -22.14 -21.26
CA PHE A 485 8.67 -21.71 -20.25
C PHE A 485 10.11 -22.12 -20.58
N TYR A 486 10.30 -23.24 -21.28
CA TYR A 486 11.62 -23.69 -21.71
C TYR A 486 12.22 -22.71 -22.73
N GLN A 487 11.40 -22.25 -23.69
CA GLN A 487 11.78 -21.21 -24.67
C GLN A 487 12.05 -19.83 -24.06
N THR A 488 11.60 -19.55 -22.83
CA THR A 488 11.74 -18.24 -22.19
C THR A 488 12.86 -18.19 -21.14
N GLY A 489 13.26 -19.34 -20.58
CA GLY A 489 14.36 -19.45 -19.62
C GLY A 489 15.71 -19.74 -20.27
N TYR A 490 15.73 -20.54 -21.34
CA TYR A 490 16.95 -21.04 -21.96
C TYR A 490 17.00 -20.57 -23.43
N PHE A 491 17.96 -19.69 -23.73
CA PHE A 491 18.29 -19.33 -25.10
C PHE A 491 19.39 -20.29 -25.55
N ASP A 492 19.09 -21.15 -26.51
CA ASP A 492 20.12 -21.91 -27.21
C ASP A 492 20.56 -21.11 -28.45
N PRO A 493 21.75 -20.49 -28.44
CA PRO A 493 22.24 -19.70 -29.57
C PRO A 493 22.49 -20.56 -30.81
N SER A 494 22.64 -21.88 -30.66
CA SER A 494 22.99 -22.79 -31.74
C SER A 494 21.83 -23.07 -32.70
N ASN A 495 20.57 -23.04 -32.21
CA ASN A 495 19.37 -23.35 -32.99
C ASN A 495 18.83 -22.18 -33.84
N MET A 496 19.43 -20.98 -33.77
CA MET A 496 18.98 -19.82 -34.55
C MET A 496 19.77 -19.58 -35.83
N ARG A 497 20.74 -20.45 -36.15
CA ARG A 497 21.40 -20.39 -37.46
C ARG A 497 20.50 -21.07 -38.48
N THR A 498 19.82 -20.28 -39.32
CA THR A 498 19.27 -20.80 -40.57
C THR A 498 20.43 -21.40 -41.37
N LYS A 499 20.20 -22.58 -41.97
CA LYS A 499 21.21 -23.26 -42.80
C LYS A 499 21.75 -22.31 -43.88
N ASP A 500 20.91 -21.41 -44.40
CA ASP A 500 21.29 -20.43 -45.42
C ASP A 500 22.29 -19.38 -44.91
N GLU A 501 22.19 -18.94 -43.64
CA GLU A 501 23.15 -18.00 -43.04
C GLU A 501 24.50 -18.66 -42.72
N LEU A 502 24.53 -19.98 -42.56
CA LEU A 502 25.76 -20.76 -42.43
C LEU A 502 26.47 -20.89 -43.78
N VAL A 503 25.71 -21.16 -44.84
CA VAL A 503 26.23 -21.32 -46.22
C VAL A 503 26.72 -19.99 -46.79
N GLU A 504 26.01 -18.87 -46.57
CA GLU A 504 26.46 -17.56 -47.05
C GLU A 504 27.67 -17.00 -46.26
N ARG A 505 27.87 -17.46 -45.01
CA ARG A 505 28.99 -17.06 -44.15
C ARG A 505 30.27 -17.84 -44.40
N GLU A 506 30.16 -19.11 -44.82
CA GLU A 506 31.33 -19.92 -45.15
C GLU A 506 32.10 -19.34 -46.35
N ASN A 507 31.39 -18.64 -47.25
CA ASN A 507 31.99 -17.96 -48.42
C ASN A 507 32.57 -16.56 -48.14
N ARG A 508 32.31 -15.94 -46.97
CA ARG A 508 32.91 -14.64 -46.59
C ARG A 508 33.89 -14.85 -45.46
N GLY A 509 35.08 -15.33 -45.82
CA GLY A 509 36.18 -15.58 -44.90
C GLY A 509 36.43 -14.44 -43.91
N SER A 510 36.55 -14.81 -42.63
CA SER A 510 36.92 -13.96 -41.50
C SER A 510 35.83 -12.99 -40.99
N VAL A 511 34.84 -13.54 -40.26
CA VAL A 511 34.12 -12.77 -39.23
C VAL A 511 34.22 -13.51 -37.89
N VAL A 512 34.65 -12.77 -36.87
CA VAL A 512 34.92 -13.18 -35.49
C VAL A 512 33.75 -13.98 -34.90
N LEU A 513 33.88 -15.31 -34.97
CA LEU A 513 32.99 -16.29 -34.35
C LEU A 513 33.26 -16.33 -32.84
N GLY A 514 32.71 -15.35 -32.14
CA GLY A 514 32.82 -15.29 -30.69
C GLY A 514 32.14 -14.11 -30.03
N SER A 515 31.45 -13.25 -30.78
CA SER A 515 30.83 -12.08 -30.15
C SER A 515 29.69 -12.52 -29.22
N SER A 516 29.86 -12.29 -27.92
CA SER A 516 28.84 -12.51 -26.90
C SER A 516 27.57 -11.73 -27.27
N CYS A 517 26.38 -12.22 -26.91
CA CYS A 517 25.12 -11.47 -27.08
C CYS A 517 25.21 -10.03 -26.51
N LYS A 518 26.01 -9.83 -25.45
CA LYS A 518 26.30 -8.51 -24.88
C LYS A 518 27.12 -7.62 -25.83
N GLN A 519 28.07 -8.19 -26.56
CA GLN A 519 28.84 -7.47 -27.58
C GLN A 519 27.97 -7.11 -28.77
N ASN A 520 27.10 -8.02 -29.25
CA ASN A 520 26.16 -7.70 -30.33
C ASN A 520 25.19 -6.56 -29.94
N TYR A 521 24.69 -6.57 -28.69
CA TYR A 521 23.90 -5.44 -28.17
C TYR A 521 24.70 -4.14 -28.15
N ASN A 522 25.93 -4.16 -27.61
CA ASN A 522 26.77 -2.96 -27.54
C ASN A 522 27.15 -2.43 -28.92
N LEU A 523 27.35 -3.30 -29.92
CA LEU A 523 27.63 -2.92 -31.30
C LEU A 523 26.44 -2.21 -31.94
N VAL A 524 25.23 -2.77 -31.82
CA VAL A 524 23.99 -2.13 -32.32
C VAL A 524 23.76 -0.80 -31.62
N VAL A 525 23.99 -0.72 -30.30
CA VAL A 525 23.87 0.54 -29.55
C VAL A 525 24.90 1.57 -30.00
N ALA A 526 26.16 1.16 -30.23
CA ALA A 526 27.21 2.04 -30.69
C ALA A 526 26.93 2.58 -32.10
N GLU A 527 26.44 1.72 -33.00
CA GLU A 527 26.04 2.07 -34.36
C GLU A 527 24.87 3.08 -34.36
N GLU A 528 23.84 2.83 -33.55
CA GLU A 528 22.70 3.75 -33.43
C GLU A 528 23.10 5.09 -32.79
N ASN A 529 24.04 5.09 -31.84
CA ASN A 529 24.55 6.31 -31.22
C ASN A 529 25.47 7.11 -32.14
N ALA A 530 26.18 6.47 -33.07
CA ALA A 530 27.05 7.14 -34.03
C ALA A 530 26.25 8.04 -35.01
N GLY A 531 24.99 7.70 -35.26
CA GLY A 531 24.08 8.47 -36.12
C GLY A 531 23.29 9.57 -35.41
N GLN A 532 23.32 9.65 -34.07
CA GLN A 532 22.60 10.66 -33.30
C GLN A 532 23.52 11.78 -32.83
N SER A 533 23.04 13.03 -32.89
CA SER A 533 23.76 14.17 -32.31
C SER A 533 24.07 13.88 -30.83
N PRO A 534 25.27 14.25 -30.34
CA PRO A 534 25.73 13.84 -29.01
C PRO A 534 24.70 14.25 -27.96
N MET A 535 23.98 13.25 -27.44
CA MET A 535 23.04 13.45 -26.36
C MET A 535 23.81 14.06 -25.20
N LYS A 536 23.36 15.21 -24.71
CA LYS A 536 24.03 15.86 -23.58
C LYS A 536 23.98 14.92 -22.37
N TRP A 537 25.11 14.77 -21.67
CA TRP A 537 25.29 13.81 -20.58
C TRP A 537 24.18 13.84 -19.51
N TYR A 538 23.57 15.01 -19.26
CA TYR A 538 22.46 15.14 -18.32
C TYR A 538 21.19 14.40 -18.77
N ALA A 539 20.98 14.21 -20.07
CA ALA A 539 19.86 13.42 -20.59
C ALA A 539 20.05 11.92 -20.27
N HIS A 540 21.29 11.42 -20.33
CA HIS A 540 21.62 10.06 -19.90
C HIS A 540 21.42 9.89 -18.40
N LEU A 541 21.84 10.87 -17.59
CA LEU A 541 21.61 10.86 -16.14
C LEU A 541 20.10 10.90 -15.82
N TRP A 542 19.36 11.79 -16.49
CA TRP A 542 17.91 11.93 -16.31
C TRP A 542 17.14 10.67 -16.74
N LEU A 543 17.59 9.99 -17.80
CA LEU A 543 17.06 8.69 -18.23
C LEU A 543 17.49 7.55 -17.30
N ALA A 544 18.64 7.64 -16.66
CA ALA A 544 19.12 6.62 -15.74
C ALA A 544 18.40 6.69 -14.38
N LEU A 545 18.07 7.89 -13.91
CA LEU A 545 17.40 8.10 -12.62
C LEU A 545 15.95 7.59 -12.60
N PRO A 546 15.48 7.05 -11.48
CA PRO A 546 14.11 6.53 -11.34
C PRO A 546 13.03 7.61 -11.39
N VAL A 547 13.41 8.89 -11.21
CA VAL A 547 12.49 10.03 -11.19
C VAL A 547 11.76 10.19 -12.52
N LYS A 548 12.47 10.08 -13.64
CA LYS A 548 11.86 10.24 -14.97
C LYS A 548 10.87 9.11 -15.27
N PRO A 549 11.22 7.81 -15.15
CA PRO A 549 10.24 6.73 -15.31
C PRO A 549 9.04 6.87 -14.37
N ALA A 550 9.24 7.25 -13.11
CA ALA A 550 8.13 7.46 -12.17
C ALA A 550 7.20 8.59 -12.63
N CYS A 551 7.76 9.72 -13.08
CA CYS A 551 7.00 10.84 -13.61
C CYS A 551 6.29 10.49 -14.92
N ASP A 552 6.99 9.86 -15.87
CA ASP A 552 6.41 9.42 -17.14
C ASP A 552 5.29 8.39 -16.91
N ILE A 553 5.44 7.48 -15.95
CA ILE A 553 4.38 6.52 -15.57
C ILE A 553 3.22 7.22 -14.88
N PHE A 554 3.48 8.21 -14.03
CA PHE A 554 2.42 9.02 -13.43
C PHE A 554 1.63 9.77 -14.51
N LEU A 555 2.31 10.41 -15.47
CA LEU A 555 1.70 11.08 -16.61
C LEU A 555 0.97 10.12 -17.55
N LEU A 556 1.52 8.92 -17.80
CA LEU A 556 0.88 7.86 -18.57
C LEU A 556 -0.35 7.30 -17.85
N GLY A 557 -0.27 7.13 -16.53
CA GLY A 557 -1.37 6.73 -15.67
C GLY A 557 -2.48 7.78 -15.67
N TRP A 558 -2.12 9.04 -15.43
CA TRP A 558 -3.02 10.19 -15.45
C TRP A 558 -3.68 10.36 -16.81
N SER A 559 -2.92 10.39 -17.90
CA SER A 559 -3.46 10.47 -19.25
C SER A 559 -4.37 9.27 -19.58
N LYS A 560 -4.04 8.04 -19.18
CA LYS A 560 -4.93 6.88 -19.38
C LYS A 560 -6.18 6.90 -18.48
N THR A 561 -6.12 7.58 -17.35
CA THR A 561 -7.20 7.64 -16.36
C THR A 561 -8.19 8.76 -16.70
N PHE A 562 -7.68 9.89 -17.21
CA PHE A 562 -8.48 11.07 -17.56
C PHE A 562 -8.70 11.25 -19.07
N SER A 563 -7.99 10.52 -19.94
CA SER A 563 -8.33 10.48 -21.35
C SER A 563 -9.54 9.57 -21.54
N CYS A 564 -10.69 10.19 -21.75
CA CYS A 564 -11.93 9.53 -22.16
C CYS A 564 -11.82 8.82 -23.52
N CYS A 565 -10.70 8.97 -24.24
CA CYS A 565 -10.56 8.53 -25.63
C CYS A 565 -9.54 7.38 -25.75
N ARG A 566 -9.97 6.16 -25.42
CA ARG A 566 -9.34 4.96 -25.99
C ARG A 566 -9.58 4.98 -27.51
N LYS A 567 -8.65 4.44 -28.32
CA LYS A 567 -8.86 4.29 -29.78
C LYS A 567 -10.28 3.74 -30.02
N GLU A 568 -11.05 4.50 -30.78
CA GLU A 568 -12.51 4.44 -30.82
C GLU A 568 -13.03 3.06 -31.23
N SER A 569 -12.28 2.29 -32.03
CA SER A 569 -12.69 1.00 -32.60
C SER A 569 -12.98 -0.08 -31.55
N ASP A 570 -12.05 -0.32 -30.61
CA ASP A 570 -12.17 -1.44 -29.68
C ASP A 570 -13.20 -1.15 -28.59
N PHE A 571 -13.29 0.13 -28.18
CA PHE A 571 -14.31 0.55 -27.24
C PHE A 571 -15.67 0.50 -27.91
N LYS A 572 -15.84 1.02 -29.13
CA LYS A 572 -17.13 1.04 -29.85
C LYS A 572 -17.72 -0.37 -30.02
N ASN A 573 -16.88 -1.35 -30.35
CA ASN A 573 -17.28 -2.75 -30.58
C ASN A 573 -17.52 -3.57 -29.29
N SER A 574 -17.15 -3.07 -28.12
CA SER A 574 -17.36 -3.80 -26.86
C SER A 574 -18.82 -3.73 -26.37
N SER A 575 -19.27 -4.81 -25.71
CA SER A 575 -20.60 -4.87 -25.09
C SER A 575 -20.76 -3.78 -24.01
N ILE A 576 -21.98 -3.30 -23.80
CA ILE A 576 -22.29 -2.27 -22.81
C ILE A 576 -21.81 -2.69 -21.40
N CYS A 577 -21.97 -3.97 -21.05
CA CYS A 577 -21.48 -4.51 -19.78
C CYS A 577 -19.96 -4.39 -19.63
N ASN A 578 -19.18 -4.67 -20.68
CA ASN A 578 -17.72 -4.53 -20.63
C ASN A 578 -17.28 -3.08 -20.54
N LYS A 579 -17.99 -2.17 -21.22
CA LYS A 579 -17.78 -0.71 -21.10
C LYS A 579 -18.02 -0.25 -19.67
N LEU A 580 -19.16 -0.62 -19.10
CA LEU A 580 -19.53 -0.26 -17.73
C LEU A 580 -18.55 -0.85 -16.72
N PHE A 581 -18.20 -2.13 -16.83
CA PHE A 581 -17.23 -2.79 -15.95
C PHE A 581 -15.86 -2.11 -16.01
N PHE A 582 -15.39 -1.75 -17.22
CA PHE A 582 -14.13 -1.02 -17.39
C PHE A 582 -14.16 0.34 -16.68
N VAL A 583 -15.24 1.12 -16.85
CA VAL A 583 -15.40 2.42 -16.18
C VAL A 583 -15.46 2.26 -14.66
N ILE A 584 -16.27 1.33 -14.16
CA ILE A 584 -16.40 1.05 -12.71
C ILE A 584 -15.04 0.62 -12.14
N SER A 585 -14.34 -0.32 -12.78
CA SER A 585 -13.02 -0.78 -12.32
C SER A 585 -12.01 0.37 -12.23
N ARG A 586 -12.04 1.30 -13.19
CA ARG A 586 -11.20 2.51 -13.17
C ARG A 586 -11.56 3.44 -12.03
N ILE A 587 -12.85 3.75 -11.87
CA ILE A 587 -13.35 4.59 -10.79
C ILE A 587 -12.96 4.01 -9.43
N VAL A 588 -13.19 2.72 -9.22
CA VAL A 588 -12.81 2.01 -7.98
C VAL A 588 -11.29 2.07 -7.76
N GLY A 589 -10.48 1.85 -8.79
CA GLY A 589 -9.02 1.95 -8.68
C GLY A 589 -8.53 3.34 -8.28
N ILE A 590 -9.12 4.40 -8.84
CA ILE A 590 -8.82 5.79 -8.46
C ILE A 590 -9.21 6.04 -7.00
N PHE A 591 -10.44 5.68 -6.61
CA PHE A 591 -10.91 5.86 -5.24
C PHE A 591 -10.05 5.12 -4.22
N LEU A 592 -9.69 3.85 -4.49
CA LEU A 592 -8.80 3.08 -3.61
C LEU A 592 -7.42 3.73 -3.47
N THR A 593 -6.88 4.27 -4.57
CA THR A 593 -5.58 4.93 -4.58
C THR A 593 -5.61 6.24 -3.78
N LEU A 594 -6.63 7.08 -4.01
CA LEU A 594 -6.83 8.32 -3.26
C LEU A 594 -7.08 8.05 -1.78
N TYR A 595 -7.84 6.99 -1.46
CA TYR A 595 -8.09 6.56 -0.10
C TYR A 595 -6.82 6.09 0.60
N ALA A 596 -5.99 5.27 -0.05
CA ALA A 596 -4.71 4.82 0.50
C ALA A 596 -3.76 6.01 0.77
N LEU A 597 -3.70 6.97 -0.17
CA LEU A 597 -2.93 8.20 0.01
C LEU A 597 -3.47 9.05 1.17
N TYR A 598 -4.80 9.22 1.26
CA TYR A 598 -5.45 9.92 2.36
C TYR A 598 -5.10 9.30 3.72
N VAL A 599 -5.19 7.97 3.84
CA VAL A 599 -4.83 7.23 5.06
C VAL A 599 -3.36 7.46 5.43
N ALA A 600 -2.45 7.36 4.46
CA ALA A 600 -1.02 7.58 4.70
C ALA A 600 -0.74 9.02 5.15
N ILE A 601 -1.34 10.04 4.51
CA ILE A 601 -1.19 11.44 4.91
C ILE A 601 -1.71 11.65 6.33
N VAL A 602 -2.91 11.15 6.64
CA VAL A 602 -3.49 11.33 7.98
C VAL A 602 -2.63 10.62 9.03
N ALA A 603 -2.15 9.40 8.77
CA ALA A 603 -1.28 8.69 9.71
C ALA A 603 0.04 9.43 9.98
N CYS A 604 0.72 9.91 8.94
CA CYS A 604 1.96 10.68 9.10
C CYS A 604 1.73 11.99 9.87
N MET A 605 0.70 12.75 9.49
CA MET A 605 0.40 14.03 10.12
C MET A 605 -0.14 13.89 11.55
N ALA A 606 -0.93 12.86 11.83
CA ALA A 606 -1.38 12.57 13.19
C ALA A 606 -0.21 12.18 14.08
N THR A 607 0.74 11.39 13.56
CA THR A 607 1.96 11.03 14.30
C THR A 607 2.78 12.27 14.65
N TYR A 608 2.94 13.20 13.69
CA TYR A 608 3.58 14.49 13.94
C TYR A 608 2.85 15.30 15.03
N GLN A 609 1.52 15.40 14.97
CA GLN A 609 0.71 16.07 16.00
C GLN A 609 0.81 15.39 17.37
N ILE A 610 0.89 14.06 17.41
CA ILE A 610 1.07 13.27 18.64
C ILE A 610 2.39 13.63 19.30
N SER A 611 3.47 13.69 18.52
CA SER A 611 4.80 14.05 19.02
C SER A 611 4.83 15.47 19.61
N ILE A 612 4.25 16.45 18.92
CA ILE A 612 4.11 17.83 19.45
C ILE A 612 3.28 17.85 20.73
N THR A 613 2.16 17.13 20.75
CA THR A 613 1.28 17.07 21.90
C THR A 613 2.01 16.51 23.12
N LYS A 614 2.71 15.38 22.96
CA LYS A 614 3.53 14.78 24.03
C LYS A 614 4.54 15.75 24.60
N ALA A 615 5.23 16.51 23.75
CA ALA A 615 6.22 17.49 24.18
C ALA A 615 5.61 18.63 25.03
N LYS A 616 4.33 18.96 24.81
CA LYS A 616 3.62 20.03 25.54
C LYS A 616 2.89 19.56 26.80
N LEU A 617 2.58 18.27 26.94
CA LEU A 617 1.83 17.75 28.09
C LEU A 617 2.46 18.07 29.47
N PRO A 618 3.79 18.06 29.67
CA PRO A 618 4.37 18.48 30.95
C PRO A 618 3.99 19.92 31.34
N TYR A 619 4.02 20.84 30.37
CA TYR A 619 3.62 22.23 30.56
C TYR A 619 2.12 22.36 30.87
N VAL A 620 1.26 21.54 30.25
CA VAL A 620 -0.17 21.47 30.61
C VAL A 620 -0.34 21.06 32.06
N LYS A 621 0.40 20.04 32.51
CA LYS A 621 0.30 19.53 33.88
C LYS A 621 0.69 20.58 34.90
N GLU A 622 1.80 21.26 34.66
CA GLU A 622 2.28 22.37 35.48
C GLU A 622 1.28 23.53 35.49
N LYS A 623 0.84 23.98 34.31
CA LYS A 623 0.04 25.20 34.17
C LYS A 623 -1.42 25.04 34.56
N LEU A 624 -2.05 23.90 34.26
CA LEU A 624 -3.48 23.68 34.47
C LEU A 624 -3.82 22.88 35.72
N TYR A 625 -2.96 21.94 36.13
CA TYR A 625 -3.32 20.95 37.15
C TYR A 625 -2.61 21.15 38.49
N MET A 626 -1.31 21.46 38.51
CA MET A 626 -0.53 21.55 39.75
C MET A 626 -1.08 22.62 40.72
N HIS A 627 -1.47 23.80 40.19
CA HIS A 627 -1.92 24.93 41.01
C HIS A 627 -3.44 25.14 40.99
N MET A 628 -4.21 24.20 40.42
CA MET A 628 -5.67 24.36 40.26
C MET A 628 -6.38 24.65 41.59
N ASN A 629 -5.89 24.07 42.70
CA ASN A 629 -6.49 24.22 44.02
C ASN A 629 -5.82 25.28 44.91
N GLU A 630 -4.80 25.98 44.40
CA GLU A 630 -4.02 26.96 45.17
C GLU A 630 -4.31 28.40 44.74
N ASP A 631 -4.80 28.58 43.52
CA ASP A 631 -5.06 29.88 42.90
C ASP A 631 -6.39 30.51 43.34
N ALA A 632 -6.68 31.68 42.75
CA ALA A 632 -7.97 32.34 42.83
C ALA A 632 -9.15 31.40 42.56
N VAL A 633 -10.29 31.67 43.18
CA VAL A 633 -11.53 30.88 43.03
C VAL A 633 -12.66 31.77 42.54
N CYS A 634 -13.62 31.18 41.82
CA CYS A 634 -14.85 31.84 41.43
C CYS A 634 -15.98 31.34 42.33
N ALA A 635 -16.62 32.27 43.03
CA ALA A 635 -17.59 31.98 44.08
C ALA A 635 -18.85 32.84 43.92
N PHE A 636 -19.95 32.42 44.53
CA PHE A 636 -21.24 33.12 44.54
C PHE A 636 -21.80 33.26 45.95
N ASP A 637 -22.58 34.31 46.21
CA ASP A 637 -23.19 34.56 47.52
C ASP A 637 -24.41 33.67 47.78
N GLN A 638 -25.30 33.57 46.79
CA GLN A 638 -26.49 32.74 46.81
C GLN A 638 -26.85 32.30 45.38
N LYS A 639 -27.68 31.27 45.24
CA LYS A 639 -28.13 30.81 43.92
C LYS A 639 -28.88 31.92 43.17
N GLY A 640 -28.42 32.26 41.98
CA GLY A 640 -28.94 33.37 41.18
C GLY A 640 -28.40 34.76 41.59
N GLY A 641 -27.52 34.82 42.59
CA GLY A 641 -26.89 36.05 43.07
C GLY A 641 -25.64 36.47 42.31
N ASP A 642 -24.74 37.15 42.99
CA ASP A 642 -23.54 37.74 42.39
C ASP A 642 -22.38 36.74 42.34
N ILE A 643 -21.67 36.67 41.22
CA ILE A 643 -20.56 35.75 40.98
C ILE A 643 -19.27 36.56 40.87
N LYS A 644 -18.29 36.29 41.75
CA LYS A 644 -17.06 37.06 41.87
C LYS A 644 -15.83 36.18 42.05
N THR A 645 -14.68 36.72 41.62
CA THR A 645 -13.38 36.11 41.83
C THR A 645 -12.81 36.53 43.17
N PHE A 646 -12.29 35.57 43.93
CA PHE A 646 -11.57 35.77 45.17
C PHE A 646 -10.13 35.27 45.04
N PRO A 647 -9.15 35.89 45.72
CA PRO A 647 -7.75 35.50 45.60
C PRO A 647 -7.47 34.10 46.18
N THR A 648 -8.23 33.66 47.18
CA THR A 648 -8.13 32.33 47.77
C THR A 648 -9.52 31.81 48.18
N LYS A 649 -9.60 30.50 48.47
CA LYS A 649 -10.79 29.85 49.02
C LYS A 649 -11.24 30.49 50.32
N GLU A 650 -10.31 30.77 51.22
CA GLU A 650 -10.57 31.33 52.55
C GLU A 650 -11.15 32.74 52.43
N ALA A 651 -10.66 33.54 51.47
CA ALA A 651 -11.19 34.88 51.21
C ALA A 651 -12.64 34.85 50.73
N ALA A 652 -13.03 33.86 49.90
CA ALA A 652 -14.42 33.67 49.49
C ALA A 652 -15.31 33.30 50.68
N HIS A 653 -14.86 32.36 51.52
CA HIS A 653 -15.62 31.93 52.71
C HIS A 653 -15.79 33.04 53.73
N VAL A 654 -14.75 33.84 53.98
CA VAL A 654 -14.82 35.02 54.87
C VAL A 654 -15.84 36.05 54.34
N ALA A 655 -16.02 36.14 53.03
CA ALA A 655 -17.03 37.00 52.41
C ALA A 655 -18.45 36.39 52.39
N ASN A 656 -18.67 35.21 52.96
CA ASN A 656 -19.91 34.41 52.86
C ASN A 656 -20.26 33.99 51.42
N TYR A 657 -19.26 33.72 50.58
CA TYR A 657 -19.47 33.15 49.25
C TYR A 657 -19.16 31.64 49.25
N GLN A 658 -19.89 30.89 48.42
CA GLN A 658 -19.65 29.47 48.13
C GLN A 658 -18.90 29.32 46.81
N ILE A 659 -17.92 28.43 46.77
CA ILE A 659 -17.07 28.23 45.58
C ILE A 659 -17.80 27.41 44.52
N ALA A 660 -18.02 28.00 43.35
CA ALA A 660 -18.56 27.32 42.18
C ALA A 660 -17.50 26.53 41.42
N HIS A 661 -16.30 27.09 41.26
CA HIS A 661 -15.21 26.43 40.56
C HIS A 661 -13.83 26.99 40.94
N CYS A 662 -12.80 26.17 40.77
CA CYS A 662 -11.40 26.60 40.88
C CYS A 662 -11.02 27.57 39.75
N GLY A 663 -10.09 28.49 40.03
CA GLY A 663 -9.64 29.53 39.10
C GLY A 663 -10.56 30.76 39.09
N SER A 664 -10.03 31.87 38.57
CA SER A 664 -10.79 33.12 38.38
C SER A 664 -12.04 32.93 37.53
N CYS A 665 -13.06 33.76 37.79
CA CYS A 665 -14.26 33.82 36.96
C CYS A 665 -13.89 34.25 35.53
N GLY A 666 -14.48 33.59 34.54
CA GLY A 666 -14.31 33.89 33.12
C GLY A 666 -15.65 34.17 32.45
N ARG A 667 -15.65 34.15 31.12
CA ARG A 667 -16.85 34.46 30.31
C ARG A 667 -17.96 33.42 30.44
N CYS A 668 -17.64 32.22 30.90
CA CYS A 668 -18.60 31.14 31.14
C CYS A 668 -19.00 31.00 32.62
N SER A 669 -18.58 31.92 33.50
CA SER A 669 -18.93 31.90 34.92
C SER A 669 -20.27 32.59 35.18
N THR A 670 -21.26 32.42 34.29
CA THR A 670 -22.63 32.95 34.44
C THR A 670 -23.57 31.83 34.91
N TRP A 671 -24.68 32.17 35.56
CA TRP A 671 -25.67 31.16 35.98
C TRP A 671 -26.17 30.27 34.83
N VAL A 672 -26.41 30.87 33.67
CA VAL A 672 -26.87 30.16 32.47
C VAL A 672 -25.81 29.17 31.99
N ASP A 673 -24.55 29.59 31.93
CA ASP A 673 -23.46 28.75 31.45
C ASP A 673 -23.09 27.65 32.47
N LEU A 674 -23.13 27.93 33.78
CA LEU A 674 -22.91 26.93 34.83
C LEU A 674 -23.98 25.83 34.80
N GLU A 675 -25.26 26.21 34.68
CA GLU A 675 -26.36 25.26 34.52
C GLU A 675 -26.20 24.44 33.23
N LEU A 676 -25.77 25.07 32.13
CA LEU A 676 -25.55 24.40 30.86
C LEU A 676 -24.43 23.36 30.95
N GLN A 677 -23.29 23.69 31.56
CA GLN A 677 -22.15 22.76 31.75
C GLN A 677 -22.58 21.51 32.54
N TRP A 678 -23.46 21.68 33.52
CA TRP A 678 -24.01 20.58 34.30
C TRP A 678 -25.05 19.74 33.54
N SER A 679 -26.06 20.39 32.98
CA SER A 679 -27.16 19.72 32.28
C SER A 679 -26.67 18.95 31.05
N THR A 680 -25.62 19.44 30.37
CA THR A 680 -25.04 18.82 29.18
C THR A 680 -23.83 17.91 29.48
N ARG A 681 -23.55 17.58 30.75
CA ARG A 681 -22.33 16.86 31.17
C ARG A 681 -22.07 15.53 30.42
N LYS A 682 -23.11 14.90 29.86
CA LYS A 682 -23.05 13.64 29.10
C LYS A 682 -23.11 13.81 27.57
N THR A 683 -23.38 15.01 27.07
CA THR A 683 -23.69 15.25 25.64
C THR A 683 -22.88 16.38 25.02
N LEU A 684 -22.32 17.27 25.84
CA LEU A 684 -21.66 18.49 25.38
C LEU A 684 -20.56 18.21 24.37
N ALA A 685 -19.65 17.25 24.63
CA ALA A 685 -18.56 16.95 23.70
C ALA A 685 -19.09 16.51 22.34
N LYS A 686 -20.11 15.64 22.32
CA LYS A 686 -20.78 15.17 21.09
C LYS A 686 -21.51 16.30 20.35
N GLN A 687 -22.15 17.22 21.07
CA GLN A 687 -22.87 18.34 20.47
C GLN A 687 -21.91 19.41 19.93
N SER A 688 -20.89 19.79 20.70
CA SER A 688 -19.81 20.69 20.26
C SER A 688 -19.07 20.14 19.05
N GLN A 689 -18.81 18.83 18.99
CA GLN A 689 -18.24 18.19 17.81
C GLN A 689 -19.11 18.36 16.56
N LYS A 690 -20.45 18.22 16.68
CA LYS A 690 -21.35 18.46 15.55
C LYS A 690 -21.30 19.92 15.09
N CYS A 691 -21.19 20.89 16.02
CA CYS A 691 -20.98 22.29 15.67
C CYS A 691 -19.61 22.50 14.97
N GLY A 692 -18.54 21.88 15.46
CA GLY A 692 -17.23 21.90 14.81
C GLY A 692 -17.21 21.30 13.40
N ILE A 693 -18.04 20.28 13.13
CA ILE A 693 -18.18 19.74 11.76
C ILE A 693 -18.91 20.75 10.86
N LYS A 694 -19.96 21.41 11.36
CA LYS A 694 -20.66 22.47 10.60
C LYS A 694 -19.74 23.66 10.27
N SER A 695 -18.78 23.97 11.16
CA SER A 695 -17.81 25.05 10.94
C SER A 695 -16.76 24.74 9.86
N LEU A 696 -16.69 23.50 9.35
CA LEU A 696 -15.84 23.17 8.20
C LEU A 696 -16.23 23.98 6.96
N ILE A 697 -17.51 24.34 6.83
CA ILE A 697 -18.05 25.12 5.70
C ILE A 697 -18.39 26.55 6.13
N GLY A 698 -18.94 26.75 7.33
CA GLY A 698 -19.46 28.05 7.78
C GLY A 698 -18.48 29.00 8.49
N GLY A 699 -17.26 28.52 8.83
CA GLY A 699 -16.27 29.34 9.55
C GLY A 699 -16.63 29.64 11.02
N PHE A 700 -16.04 30.70 11.57
CA PHE A 700 -16.12 31.06 12.99
C PHE A 700 -17.54 31.46 13.44
N ASN A 701 -18.21 32.33 12.70
CA ASN A 701 -19.53 32.85 13.09
C ASN A 701 -20.59 31.74 13.12
N ALA A 702 -20.59 30.85 12.13
CA ALA A 702 -21.51 29.71 12.10
C ALA A 702 -21.24 28.70 13.24
N LEU A 703 -19.99 28.60 13.69
CA LEU A 703 -19.63 27.80 14.85
C LEU A 703 -20.17 28.41 16.13
N GLN A 704 -19.94 29.71 16.33
CA GLN A 704 -20.43 30.43 17.50
C GLN A 704 -21.97 30.40 17.56
N GLU A 705 -22.66 30.69 16.45
CA GLU A 705 -24.12 30.62 16.36
C GLU A 705 -24.66 29.21 16.69
N CYS A 706 -23.95 28.15 16.26
CA CYS A 706 -24.32 26.78 16.62
C CYS A 706 -24.18 26.50 18.12
N LEU A 707 -23.18 27.09 18.78
CA LEU A 707 -22.92 26.94 20.21
C LEU A 707 -23.90 27.75 21.07
N GLU A 708 -24.36 28.90 20.58
CA GLU A 708 -25.42 29.72 21.19
C GLU A 708 -26.81 29.08 21.00
N GLY A 709 -26.96 28.28 19.96
CA GLY A 709 -28.22 27.66 19.58
C GLY A 709 -28.71 26.54 20.51
N PRO A 710 -29.99 26.13 20.35
CA PRO A 710 -30.62 25.07 21.16
C PRO A 710 -29.97 23.69 20.98
N MET A 711 -29.04 23.54 20.03
CA MET A 711 -28.34 22.29 19.76
C MET A 711 -27.48 21.82 20.94
N ILE A 712 -27.00 22.74 21.78
CA ILE A 712 -26.16 22.42 22.95
C ILE A 712 -27.02 22.08 24.18
N GLY A 713 -28.00 22.91 24.56
CA GLY A 713 -28.78 22.75 25.80
C GLY A 713 -30.27 22.49 25.67
N GLY A 714 -30.76 22.17 24.47
CA GLY A 714 -32.19 21.93 24.20
C GLY A 714 -32.99 23.24 24.05
N THR A 715 -33.07 24.05 25.11
CA THR A 715 -33.78 25.34 25.08
C THR A 715 -32.88 26.52 24.75
N HIS A 716 -31.67 26.55 25.31
CA HIS A 716 -30.67 27.62 25.11
C HIS A 716 -29.27 27.01 25.01
N GLY A 717 -28.39 27.61 24.21
CA GLY A 717 -26.96 27.29 24.19
C GLY A 717 -26.15 28.16 25.15
N PHE A 718 -24.85 28.24 24.92
CA PHE A 718 -23.97 29.11 25.70
C PHE A 718 -24.34 30.58 25.52
N THR A 719 -24.04 31.42 26.52
CA THR A 719 -24.09 32.87 26.34
C THR A 719 -23.14 33.30 25.22
N PRO A 720 -23.37 34.43 24.52
CA PRO A 720 -22.54 34.81 23.38
C PRO A 720 -21.05 34.96 23.71
N GLN A 721 -20.73 35.42 24.92
CA GLN A 721 -19.35 35.57 25.38
C GLN A 721 -18.69 34.21 25.64
N CYS A 722 -19.42 33.26 26.23
CA CYS A 722 -18.93 31.90 26.47
C CYS A 722 -18.83 31.09 25.17
N ALA A 723 -19.85 31.19 24.29
CA ALA A 723 -19.86 30.55 22.98
C ALA A 723 -18.67 30.99 22.13
N LYS A 724 -18.26 32.26 22.22
CA LYS A 724 -17.04 32.77 21.57
C LYS A 724 -15.78 32.05 22.07
N CYS A 725 -15.59 31.89 23.38
CA CYS A 725 -14.43 31.15 23.92
C CYS A 725 -14.38 29.71 23.38
N TRP A 726 -15.54 29.02 23.37
CA TRP A 726 -15.65 27.67 22.81
C TRP A 726 -15.41 27.62 21.30
N ALA A 727 -15.87 28.62 20.55
CA ALA A 727 -15.61 28.71 19.11
C ALA A 727 -14.12 28.91 18.82
N ASP A 728 -13.44 29.77 19.59
CA ASP A 728 -12.00 29.99 19.50
C ASP A 728 -11.22 28.71 19.80
N ASP A 729 -11.60 27.98 20.85
CA ASP A 729 -11.01 26.70 21.20
C ASP A 729 -11.20 25.63 20.11
N ILE A 730 -12.43 25.44 19.62
CA ILE A 730 -12.69 24.47 18.55
C ILE A 730 -11.93 24.84 17.26
N MET A 731 -11.76 26.12 16.96
CA MET A 731 -10.96 26.57 15.81
C MET A 731 -9.45 26.35 16.03
N CYS A 732 -8.97 26.53 17.25
CA CYS A 732 -7.62 26.15 17.64
C CYS A 732 -7.43 24.63 17.49
N THR A 733 -8.35 23.81 18.01
CA THR A 733 -8.33 22.35 17.90
C THR A 733 -8.36 21.89 16.45
N LYS A 734 -9.15 22.55 15.59
CA LYS A 734 -9.14 22.31 14.13
C LYS A 734 -7.78 22.62 13.52
N ARG A 735 -7.08 23.65 13.99
CA ARG A 735 -5.75 24.02 13.47
C ARG A 735 -4.67 23.04 13.90
N PHE A 736 -4.68 22.59 15.16
CA PHE A 736 -3.56 21.84 15.75
C PHE A 736 -3.80 20.34 15.93
N CYS A 737 -5.06 19.88 15.91
CA CYS A 737 -5.44 18.51 16.28
C CYS A 737 -6.28 17.78 15.22
N VAL A 738 -6.47 18.37 14.03
CA VAL A 738 -7.34 17.78 12.99
C VAL A 738 -6.90 16.40 12.53
N PHE A 739 -5.60 16.10 12.43
CA PHE A 739 -5.15 14.80 11.92
C PHE A 739 -5.30 13.71 12.98
N ILE A 740 -5.02 13.99 14.25
CA ILE A 740 -5.37 13.09 15.37
C ILE A 740 -6.87 12.80 15.37
N TYR A 741 -7.70 13.84 15.18
CA TYR A 741 -9.14 13.68 15.08
C TYR A 741 -9.56 12.79 13.89
N LEU A 742 -9.02 13.03 12.70
CA LEU A 742 -9.30 12.22 11.50
C LEU A 742 -8.82 10.78 11.66
N GLN A 743 -7.67 10.56 12.30
CA GLN A 743 -7.16 9.24 12.65
C GLN A 743 -8.14 8.52 13.58
N THR A 744 -8.56 9.20 14.66
CA THR A 744 -9.54 8.69 15.62
C THR A 744 -10.90 8.38 14.95
N ARG A 745 -11.29 9.15 13.92
CA ARG A 745 -12.46 8.85 13.06
C ARG A 745 -12.28 7.55 12.29
N MET A 746 -11.13 7.32 11.68
CA MET A 746 -10.86 6.10 10.91
C MET A 746 -10.76 4.86 11.79
N THR A 747 -10.32 4.99 13.03
CA THR A 747 -10.25 3.89 14.00
C THR A 747 -11.55 3.66 14.77
N ASN A 748 -12.61 4.41 14.47
CA ASN A 748 -13.89 4.39 15.20
C ASN A 748 -13.74 4.70 16.71
N GLN A 749 -12.65 5.35 17.12
CA GLN A 749 -12.37 5.69 18.52
C GLN A 749 -12.88 7.08 18.93
N VAL A 750 -13.69 7.70 18.08
CA VAL A 750 -14.19 9.08 18.23
C VAL A 750 -14.95 9.28 19.53
N GLY A 751 -15.62 8.24 20.00
CA GLY A 751 -16.34 8.27 21.27
C GLY A 751 -15.48 7.88 22.47
N ASN A 752 -14.27 7.35 22.25
CA ASN A 752 -13.38 6.94 23.32
C ASN A 752 -12.46 8.10 23.71
N PHE A 753 -13.04 9.15 24.27
CA PHE A 753 -12.31 10.26 24.91
C PHE A 753 -11.68 9.86 26.25
N LYS A 754 -11.34 8.57 26.44
CA LYS A 754 -10.68 8.13 27.67
C LYS A 754 -9.27 8.68 27.68
N VAL A 755 -9.04 9.65 28.56
CA VAL A 755 -7.73 10.23 28.78
C VAL A 755 -7.03 9.41 29.87
N GLY A 756 -6.05 8.63 29.45
CA GLY A 756 -5.05 8.00 30.31
C GLY A 756 -3.75 8.83 30.38
N PRO A 757 -2.88 8.57 31.36
CA PRO A 757 -1.64 9.33 31.57
C PRO A 757 -0.71 9.39 30.36
N GLU A 758 -0.76 8.38 29.49
CA GLU A 758 0.08 8.29 28.28
C GLU A 758 -0.70 8.27 26.97
N SER A 759 -2.03 8.31 27.02
CA SER A 759 -2.85 8.24 25.81
C SER A 759 -2.95 9.61 25.16
N ILE A 760 -2.57 9.71 23.89
CA ILE A 760 -2.79 10.93 23.10
C ILE A 760 -4.11 10.79 22.34
N THR A 761 -5.12 11.51 22.80
CA THR A 761 -6.44 11.63 22.19
C THR A 761 -6.61 13.04 21.59
N SER A 762 -7.70 13.27 20.87
CA SER A 762 -8.07 14.62 20.44
C SER A 762 -8.24 15.57 21.63
N ALA A 763 -8.75 15.07 22.77
CA ALA A 763 -8.95 15.87 23.98
C ALA A 763 -7.61 16.27 24.64
N THR A 764 -6.62 15.38 24.70
CA THR A 764 -5.29 15.74 25.22
C THR A 764 -4.53 16.66 24.27
N CYS A 765 -4.79 16.55 22.96
CA CYS A 765 -4.21 17.48 21.97
C CYS A 765 -4.79 18.89 22.11
N GLU A 766 -6.11 19.00 22.28
CA GLU A 766 -6.82 20.24 22.61
C GLU A 766 -6.23 20.86 23.89
N GLU A 767 -6.09 20.08 24.96
CA GLU A 767 -5.45 20.54 26.20
C GLU A 767 -4.04 21.10 25.99
N ALA A 768 -3.22 20.36 25.25
CA ALA A 768 -1.83 20.72 25.00
C ALA A 768 -1.65 21.95 24.12
N ASN A 769 -2.55 22.19 23.18
CA ASN A 769 -2.37 23.24 22.17
C ASN A 769 -3.30 24.44 22.35
N CYS A 770 -4.45 24.26 22.97
CA CYS A 770 -5.54 25.23 22.99
C CYS A 770 -5.96 25.68 24.39
N GLU A 771 -5.67 24.88 25.42
CA GLU A 771 -6.06 25.22 26.79
C GLU A 771 -4.96 25.88 27.63
N ALA A 772 -3.72 25.39 27.53
CA ALA A 772 -2.66 25.71 28.51
C ALA A 772 -1.81 26.98 28.20
N GLY A 773 -2.05 27.71 27.10
CA GLY A 773 -1.35 28.99 26.87
C GLY A 773 -0.32 29.06 25.73
N ASN A 774 -0.32 28.18 24.72
CA ASN A 774 0.47 28.42 23.49
C ASN A 774 -0.03 27.62 22.25
N PRO A 775 -0.85 28.22 21.36
CA PRO A 775 -1.31 29.62 21.34
C PRO A 775 -2.66 29.89 22.03
N GLY A 776 -3.38 28.86 22.50
CA GLY A 776 -4.73 29.06 23.05
C GLY A 776 -4.74 29.39 24.53
N ASP A 777 -5.82 30.04 24.98
CA ASP A 777 -6.04 30.49 26.37
C ASP A 777 -7.47 30.14 26.83
N PHE A 778 -7.99 28.99 26.37
CA PHE A 778 -9.39 28.60 26.55
C PHE A 778 -9.79 28.57 28.03
N VAL A 779 -8.96 27.96 28.88
CA VAL A 779 -9.27 27.78 30.30
C VAL A 779 -9.39 29.13 31.02
N TYR A 780 -8.55 30.10 30.68
CA TYR A 780 -8.65 31.46 31.21
C TYR A 780 -9.88 32.18 30.66
N CYS A 781 -10.17 32.04 29.36
CA CYS A 781 -11.34 32.67 28.73
C CYS A 781 -12.65 32.20 29.35
N VAL A 782 -12.82 30.88 29.53
CA VAL A 782 -14.07 30.32 30.08
C VAL A 782 -14.20 30.53 31.57
N GLY A 783 -13.10 30.39 32.33
CA GLY A 783 -13.11 30.32 33.79
C GLY A 783 -13.76 29.02 34.28
N ALA A 784 -15.08 28.89 34.06
CA ALA A 784 -15.87 27.72 34.40
C ALA A 784 -15.81 26.64 33.30
N ASN A 785 -15.38 25.45 33.69
CA ASN A 785 -15.52 24.23 32.90
C ASN A 785 -15.78 23.03 33.82
N ARG A 786 -16.22 21.91 33.26
CA ARG A 786 -16.60 20.71 34.04
C ARG A 786 -15.49 20.21 34.98
N ARG A 787 -14.20 20.31 34.60
CA ARG A 787 -13.06 19.90 35.45
C ARG A 787 -12.91 20.83 36.67
N ARG A 788 -13.00 22.15 36.44
CA ARG A 788 -12.90 23.17 37.49
C ARG A 788 -14.12 23.22 38.41
N MET A 789 -15.28 22.75 37.93
CA MET A 789 -16.52 22.61 38.69
C MET A 789 -16.64 21.26 39.41
N ASN A 790 -15.63 20.38 39.31
CA ASN A 790 -15.68 19.01 39.85
C ASN A 790 -16.87 18.17 39.31
N ILE A 791 -17.26 18.39 38.05
CA ILE A 791 -18.35 17.68 37.38
C ILE A 791 -17.78 16.48 36.60
N ALA A 792 -18.24 15.29 36.94
CA ALA A 792 -17.99 14.09 36.14
C ALA A 792 -18.66 14.21 34.76
N SER A 793 -17.86 14.04 33.72
CA SER A 793 -18.26 14.26 32.33
C SER A 793 -18.19 12.99 31.48
N ASP A 794 -18.70 13.02 30.24
CA ASP A 794 -18.50 11.96 29.24
C ASP A 794 -17.02 11.71 28.90
N ILE A 795 -16.16 12.69 29.18
CA ILE A 795 -14.70 12.56 29.16
C ILE A 795 -14.25 12.25 30.60
N ALA A 796 -13.94 10.98 30.86
CA ALA A 796 -13.40 10.56 32.16
C ALA A 796 -11.99 11.10 32.36
N ARG A 797 -11.74 11.69 33.52
CA ARG A 797 -10.45 12.28 33.92
C ARG A 797 -9.99 11.71 35.26
N PRO A 798 -8.68 11.60 35.50
CA PRO A 798 -8.18 11.24 36.82
C PRO A 798 -8.45 12.37 37.83
N LYS A 799 -8.55 12.00 39.12
CA LYS A 799 -9.02 12.90 40.19
C LYS A 799 -8.10 14.10 40.42
N ASP A 800 -6.82 13.97 40.12
CA ASP A 800 -5.83 15.05 40.21
C ASP A 800 -6.02 16.14 39.13
N GLN A 801 -6.84 15.87 38.11
CA GLN A 801 -7.23 16.83 37.08
C GLN A 801 -8.60 17.47 37.35
N GLN A 802 -9.15 17.27 38.55
CA GLN A 802 -10.42 17.85 39.00
C GLN A 802 -10.20 18.78 40.19
N CYS A 803 -11.01 19.85 40.25
CA CYS A 803 -10.98 20.79 41.36
C CYS A 803 -11.53 20.12 42.63
N ASN A 804 -10.82 20.29 43.75
CA ASN A 804 -11.22 19.78 45.06
C ASN A 804 -11.82 20.85 45.97
N ASN A 805 -11.80 22.12 45.54
CA ASN A 805 -12.24 23.27 46.34
C ASN A 805 -13.69 23.71 46.09
N VAL A 806 -14.50 22.91 45.39
CA VAL A 806 -15.91 23.24 45.10
C VAL A 806 -16.77 22.96 46.32
N ASP A 807 -17.60 23.92 46.75
CA ASP A 807 -18.47 23.78 47.94
C ASP A 807 -19.85 23.19 47.60
N ILE A 808 -20.15 22.97 46.31
CA ILE A 808 -21.40 22.36 45.86
C ILE A 808 -21.29 20.84 45.99
N GLU A 809 -21.94 20.27 47.01
CA GLU A 809 -21.95 18.83 47.26
C GLU A 809 -22.65 18.03 46.15
N SER A 810 -23.78 18.54 45.66
CA SER A 810 -24.60 17.90 44.64
C SER A 810 -25.11 18.90 43.61
N TRP A 811 -24.54 18.85 42.41
CA TRP A 811 -25.03 19.65 41.28
C TRP A 811 -26.43 19.22 40.81
N ASP A 812 -26.87 17.98 41.08
CA ASP A 812 -28.24 17.52 40.75
C ASP A 812 -29.27 18.24 41.65
N GLU A 813 -28.93 18.51 42.92
CA GLU A 813 -29.79 19.29 43.82
C GLU A 813 -29.71 20.79 43.54
N PHE A 814 -28.49 21.27 43.25
CA PHE A 814 -28.24 22.67 42.96
C PHE A 814 -28.92 23.11 41.65
N PHE A 815 -28.86 22.28 40.60
CA PHE A 815 -29.56 22.46 39.33
C PHE A 815 -30.48 21.26 39.08
N PRO A 816 -31.70 21.27 39.65
CA PRO A 816 -32.64 20.18 39.48
C PRO A 816 -32.92 19.94 38.00
N PRO A 817 -33.03 18.67 37.56
CA PRO A 817 -33.38 18.37 36.18
C PRO A 817 -34.67 19.12 35.84
N ARG A 818 -34.65 19.91 34.76
CA ARG A 818 -35.90 20.45 34.23
C ARG A 818 -36.73 19.26 33.79
N ASN A 819 -37.88 19.06 34.41
CA ASN A 819 -38.87 18.11 33.93
C ASN A 819 -39.33 18.64 32.56
N PHE A 820 -38.72 18.13 31.49
CA PHE A 820 -39.15 18.36 30.12
C PHE A 820 -40.46 17.56 29.92
N PHE A 821 -41.57 18.13 30.41
CA PHE A 821 -42.92 17.74 30.04
C PHE A 821 -43.46 18.66 28.96
#